data_AF-A0A928H2F5-F1
#
_entry.id   AF-A0A928H2F5-F1
#
_cell.length_a   1.000
_cell.length_b   1.000
_cell.length_c   1.000
_cell.angle_alpha   90.00
_cell.angle_beta   90.00
_cell.angle_gamma   90.00
#
_symmetry.space_group_name_H-M   'P 1'
#
loop_
_entity.id
_entity.type
_entity.pdbx_description
1 polymer ?
#
loop_
_entity_poly.entity_id
_entity_poly.type
_entity_poly.pdbx_seq_one_letter_code
_entity_poly.pdbx_strand_id
1 'polypeptide(L)'
;MKTPEITWSLMHPTDFDPDYMKQVVKNTAGYRVDSFEICGPCHKLAGGLDSFLLYEDYPKASANVDRAEIMDNRAKFGAILAAAHSINRPVLLWHREVVLPEGLTEELPGLLDANGEFDLLGETFGSLIRYKLKKTFEVLPDLDGVVLTLTEAKYSVIHNSCRERYPADEVVARIVRIFADELAARGKRFVLRSFGSVAQDYEDILAGAAIAAKKSAFEIETKITPYDFDPFLSNNPFLRHLPGTTTSAECDCLGEFLGFGNLPSETVEKIVEYVRFGQQHQVDRYVIRLDRKGNPIFDRYMINLYAYARAIDEPGITADRIRQEWAQSHYPPSAKELFLEMGRAGFQLVERTHFIAHNVMFHTSEPVMLYIKAGGILALFKNDIDLHLCSGEWGILSDTRTPGRAAILKEKDEAVAIAEKYYTLISTVKREPGYESEYIWREKLWLNAVIAARAIREFVRCVCAYFDDMKKSDPEGKFLHFEVEEAKKELKYLESLADEQAALPSKCGDYVFRQNGSLTDIYLKPFARICDELLEEYQAEFRAWKKYQPGTADCVICGAISNDWRCGRYMHASHAELVDGLPVRIVGNRVFPNGFVRMEMTRPANGGKVRFYGCSRFACDFTVEVDGQRTNCRFDDSWQYELPVKPGSGPVVIQLEKCGREYPAFHAVVTL
;
A
#
# COMPACT_ATOMS: atom_id res chain seq x y z
N MET A 1 -5.69 8.04 34.33
CA MET A 1 -5.86 8.03 32.87
C MET A 1 -6.87 6.94 32.54
N LYS A 2 -7.78 7.19 31.57
CA LYS A 2 -8.68 6.15 31.07
C LYS A 2 -7.83 5.09 30.36
N THR A 3 -8.08 3.81 30.62
CA THR A 3 -7.36 2.74 29.93
C THR A 3 -7.83 2.71 28.47
N PRO A 4 -6.92 2.75 27.47
CA PRO A 4 -7.31 2.70 26.06
C PRO A 4 -8.02 1.39 25.71
N GLU A 5 -9.02 1.46 24.82
CA GLU A 5 -9.70 0.31 24.21
C GLU A 5 -8.71 -0.47 23.33
N ILE A 6 -8.79 -1.81 23.35
CA ILE A 6 -8.03 -2.67 22.42
C ILE A 6 -9.01 -3.34 21.45
N THR A 7 -8.92 -2.95 20.19
CA THR A 7 -9.67 -3.58 19.10
C THR A 7 -8.77 -4.55 18.37
N TRP A 8 -9.28 -5.75 18.12
CA TRP A 8 -8.65 -6.70 17.22
C TRP A 8 -9.27 -6.59 15.83
N SER A 9 -8.45 -6.26 14.84
CA SER A 9 -8.91 -6.02 13.48
C SER A 9 -8.51 -7.19 12.58
N LEU A 10 -9.50 -7.86 12.01
CA LEU A 10 -9.34 -8.94 11.05
C LEU A 10 -9.22 -8.28 9.67
N MET A 11 -7.98 -7.94 9.32
CA MET A 11 -7.64 -7.02 8.25
C MET A 11 -6.91 -7.75 7.15
N HIS A 12 -7.54 -7.83 5.99
CA HIS A 12 -7.06 -7.81 4.61
C HIS A 12 -8.23 -8.25 3.73
N PRO A 13 -8.20 -8.05 2.39
CA PRO A 13 -9.32 -8.43 1.54
C PRO A 13 -9.42 -9.95 1.36
N THR A 14 -9.79 -10.63 2.42
CA THR A 14 -10.18 -12.02 2.42
C THR A 14 -11.70 -12.09 2.48
N ASP A 15 -12.25 -13.19 1.99
CA ASP A 15 -13.68 -13.43 2.13
C ASP A 15 -14.06 -13.56 3.61
N PHE A 16 -15.33 -13.33 3.95
CA PHE A 16 -15.81 -13.50 5.32
C PHE A 16 -15.66 -14.96 5.77
N ASP A 17 -15.00 -15.18 6.90
CA ASP A 17 -14.75 -16.51 7.46
C ASP A 17 -15.24 -16.61 8.92
N PRO A 18 -16.42 -17.25 9.14
CA PRO A 18 -16.94 -17.49 10.49
C PRO A 18 -16.08 -18.45 11.33
N ASP A 19 -15.37 -19.40 10.72
CA ASP A 19 -14.53 -20.35 11.45
C ASP A 19 -13.24 -19.68 11.91
N TYR A 20 -12.67 -18.78 11.09
CA TYR A 20 -11.59 -17.91 11.55
C TYR A 20 -12.03 -17.08 12.76
N MET A 21 -13.20 -16.45 12.69
CA MET A 21 -13.71 -15.63 13.79
C MET A 21 -13.86 -16.43 15.09
N LYS A 22 -14.37 -17.67 15.03
CA LYS A 22 -14.43 -18.55 16.21
C LYS A 22 -13.05 -18.81 16.81
N GLN A 23 -12.03 -18.98 15.96
CA GLN A 23 -10.66 -19.16 16.41
C GLN A 23 -10.09 -17.86 17.02
N VAL A 24 -10.39 -16.69 16.45
CA VAL A 24 -10.05 -15.39 17.02
C VAL A 24 -10.68 -15.23 18.41
N VAL A 25 -11.98 -15.50 18.55
CA VAL A 25 -12.71 -15.48 19.82
C VAL A 25 -12.03 -16.39 20.84
N LYS A 26 -11.67 -17.61 20.46
CA LYS A 26 -10.94 -18.54 21.36
C LYS A 26 -9.58 -17.98 21.79
N ASN A 27 -8.84 -17.33 20.89
CA ASN A 27 -7.54 -16.75 21.18
C ASN A 27 -7.60 -15.46 22.02
N THR A 28 -8.78 -14.89 22.25
CA THR A 28 -8.93 -13.79 23.23
C THR A 28 -8.63 -14.23 24.66
N ALA A 29 -8.67 -15.55 24.95
CA ALA A 29 -8.32 -16.09 26.26
C ALA A 29 -6.86 -15.73 26.61
N GLY A 30 -6.67 -14.76 27.50
CA GLY A 30 -5.37 -14.25 27.92
C GLY A 30 -5.05 -12.82 27.43
N TYR A 31 -5.94 -12.22 26.64
CA TYR A 31 -5.79 -10.84 26.15
C TYR A 31 -7.00 -10.00 26.52
N ARG A 32 -6.76 -8.72 26.80
CA ARG A 32 -7.81 -7.71 26.86
C ARG A 32 -8.18 -7.33 25.43
N VAL A 33 -9.37 -7.72 25.01
CA VAL A 33 -9.95 -7.39 23.71
C VAL A 33 -11.33 -6.82 23.97
N ASP A 34 -11.56 -5.59 23.54
CA ASP A 34 -12.74 -4.81 23.85
C ASP A 34 -13.72 -4.76 22.67
N SER A 35 -13.25 -4.92 21.44
CA SER A 35 -14.06 -4.93 20.22
C SER A 35 -13.35 -5.58 19.03
N PHE A 36 -14.08 -5.79 17.94
CA PHE A 36 -13.56 -6.30 16.68
C PHE A 36 -13.86 -5.37 15.50
N GLU A 37 -12.96 -5.39 14.53
CA GLU A 37 -13.15 -4.80 13.21
C GLU A 37 -12.96 -5.83 12.11
N ILE A 38 -13.79 -5.79 11.06
CA ILE A 38 -13.76 -6.75 9.96
C ILE A 38 -13.65 -5.99 8.63
N CYS A 39 -12.58 -6.24 7.83
CA CYS A 39 -12.48 -5.66 6.47
C CYS A 39 -13.37 -6.40 5.46
N GLY A 40 -13.38 -7.74 5.52
CA GLY A 40 -13.94 -8.57 4.45
C GLY A 40 -13.22 -8.31 3.12
N PRO A 41 -13.82 -8.69 1.96
CA PRO A 41 -13.21 -8.55 0.64
C PRO A 41 -13.30 -7.10 0.11
N CYS A 42 -12.82 -6.15 0.89
CA CYS A 42 -13.01 -4.70 0.77
C CYS A 42 -12.45 -4.05 -0.52
N HIS A 43 -11.69 -4.75 -1.36
CA HIS A 43 -11.24 -4.28 -2.68
C HIS A 43 -12.10 -4.78 -3.85
N LYS A 44 -13.17 -5.54 -3.59
CA LYS A 44 -14.16 -5.98 -4.58
C LYS A 44 -15.49 -5.24 -4.35
N LEU A 45 -16.39 -5.27 -5.33
CA LEU A 45 -17.77 -4.81 -5.15
C LEU A 45 -18.48 -5.54 -4.00
N ALA A 46 -18.15 -6.82 -3.80
CA ALA A 46 -18.65 -7.64 -2.71
C ALA A 46 -18.06 -7.29 -1.33
N GLY A 47 -17.46 -6.10 -1.14
CA GLY A 47 -16.86 -5.63 0.11
C GLY A 47 -17.68 -4.52 0.82
N GLY A 48 -17.48 -4.38 2.13
CA GLY A 48 -18.13 -3.35 2.96
C GLY A 48 -19.65 -3.41 3.01
N LEU A 49 -20.34 -2.26 3.04
CA LEU A 49 -21.81 -2.23 3.06
C LEU A 49 -22.41 -2.92 1.84
N ASP A 50 -21.79 -2.72 0.67
CA ASP A 50 -22.21 -3.23 -0.63
C ASP A 50 -22.26 -4.77 -0.70
N SER A 51 -21.45 -5.47 0.12
CA SER A 51 -21.49 -6.94 0.30
C SER A 51 -22.87 -7.49 0.64
N PHE A 52 -23.76 -6.64 1.17
CA PHE A 52 -25.04 -7.06 1.74
C PHE A 52 -26.23 -6.51 0.96
N LEU A 53 -26.02 -5.77 -0.13
CA LEU A 53 -27.06 -5.00 -0.81
C LEU A 53 -27.45 -5.61 -2.15
N LEU A 54 -28.74 -5.89 -2.32
CA LEU A 54 -29.30 -6.36 -3.59
C LEU A 54 -29.71 -5.23 -4.54
N TYR A 55 -29.62 -3.97 -4.10
CA TYR A 55 -29.98 -2.80 -4.91
C TYR A 55 -31.40 -2.87 -5.50
N GLU A 56 -32.38 -3.42 -4.77
CA GLU A 56 -33.72 -3.74 -5.28
C GLU A 56 -34.53 -2.52 -5.77
N ASP A 57 -34.18 -1.32 -5.31
CA ASP A 57 -34.81 -0.06 -5.75
C ASP A 57 -34.23 0.43 -7.09
N TYR A 58 -33.20 -0.24 -7.60
CA TYR A 58 -32.41 0.10 -8.78
C TYR A 58 -32.30 -1.14 -9.70
N PRO A 59 -33.30 -1.41 -10.55
CA PRO A 59 -33.40 -2.66 -11.31
C PRO A 59 -32.18 -3.03 -12.16
N LYS A 60 -31.52 -2.07 -12.83
CA LYS A 60 -30.30 -2.35 -13.61
C LYS A 60 -29.14 -2.73 -12.70
N ALA A 61 -28.93 -1.99 -11.61
CA ALA A 61 -27.91 -2.36 -10.63
C ALA A 61 -28.19 -3.73 -10.00
N SER A 62 -29.45 -3.99 -9.63
CA SER A 62 -29.89 -5.26 -9.05
C SER A 62 -29.66 -6.46 -9.97
N ALA A 63 -29.79 -6.27 -11.28
CA ALA A 63 -29.54 -7.31 -12.27
C ALA A 63 -28.05 -7.69 -12.41
N ASN A 64 -27.13 -6.80 -12.01
CA ASN A 64 -25.68 -6.97 -12.19
C ASN A 64 -24.95 -7.40 -10.91
N VAL A 65 -25.64 -7.47 -9.76
CA VAL A 65 -25.02 -7.97 -8.53
C VAL A 65 -25.16 -9.48 -8.41
N ASP A 66 -24.17 -10.14 -7.81
CA ASP A 66 -24.24 -11.57 -7.51
C ASP A 66 -25.13 -11.81 -6.28
N ARG A 67 -26.39 -12.17 -6.53
CA ARG A 67 -27.36 -12.46 -5.47
C ARG A 67 -26.92 -13.63 -4.58
N ALA A 68 -26.27 -14.65 -5.12
CA ALA A 68 -25.87 -15.82 -4.35
C ALA A 68 -24.73 -15.45 -3.40
N GLU A 69 -23.72 -14.73 -3.89
CA GLU A 69 -22.62 -14.20 -3.08
C GLU A 69 -23.12 -13.27 -1.96
N ILE A 70 -24.08 -12.38 -2.26
CA ILE A 70 -24.65 -11.47 -1.25
C ILE A 70 -25.41 -12.24 -0.15
N MET A 71 -26.20 -13.26 -0.51
CA MET A 71 -26.91 -14.07 0.51
C MET A 71 -25.92 -14.87 1.37
N ASP A 72 -24.88 -15.43 0.76
CA ASP A 72 -23.82 -16.14 1.47
C ASP A 72 -23.05 -15.20 2.42
N ASN A 73 -22.70 -14.00 1.97
CA ASN A 73 -22.07 -12.97 2.80
C ASN A 73 -22.94 -12.58 4.00
N ARG A 74 -24.26 -12.38 3.81
CA ARG A 74 -25.18 -12.12 4.93
C ARG A 74 -25.15 -13.25 5.96
N ALA A 75 -25.21 -14.51 5.52
CA ALA A 75 -25.18 -15.67 6.41
C ALA A 75 -23.85 -15.78 7.17
N LYS A 76 -22.72 -15.66 6.46
CA LYS A 76 -21.37 -15.70 7.04
C LYS A 76 -21.16 -14.56 8.04
N PHE A 77 -21.51 -13.34 7.67
CA PHE A 77 -21.33 -12.19 8.56
C PHE A 77 -22.24 -12.26 9.78
N GLY A 78 -23.48 -12.75 9.64
CA GLY A 78 -24.34 -13.05 10.79
C GLY A 78 -23.71 -14.05 11.77
N ALA A 79 -23.02 -15.07 11.26
CA ALA A 79 -22.29 -16.02 12.10
C ALA A 79 -21.05 -15.40 12.78
N ILE A 80 -20.36 -14.47 12.12
CA ILE A 80 -19.26 -13.68 12.70
C ILE A 80 -19.77 -12.81 13.87
N LEU A 81 -20.88 -12.09 13.66
CA LEU A 81 -21.55 -11.30 14.69
C LEU A 81 -21.91 -12.17 15.90
N ALA A 82 -22.58 -13.30 15.66
CA ALA A 82 -22.96 -14.24 16.72
C ALA A 82 -21.76 -14.76 17.52
N ALA A 83 -20.63 -15.06 16.85
CA ALA A 83 -19.41 -15.50 17.52
C ALA A 83 -18.82 -14.40 18.42
N ALA A 84 -18.70 -13.17 17.94
CA ALA A 84 -18.21 -12.03 18.73
C ALA A 84 -19.14 -11.67 19.90
N HIS A 85 -20.45 -11.62 19.66
CA HIS A 85 -21.45 -11.29 20.68
C HIS A 85 -21.57 -12.38 21.75
N SER A 86 -21.20 -13.64 21.46
CA SER A 86 -21.13 -14.70 22.48
C SER A 86 -20.18 -14.39 23.64
N ILE A 87 -19.20 -13.50 23.42
CA ILE A 87 -18.29 -12.98 24.45
C ILE A 87 -18.53 -11.49 24.75
N ASN A 88 -19.71 -10.97 24.36
CA ASN A 88 -20.15 -9.59 24.58
C ASN A 88 -19.18 -8.53 24.03
N ARG A 89 -18.70 -8.73 22.79
CA ARG A 89 -17.80 -7.80 22.09
C ARG A 89 -18.45 -7.25 20.82
N PRO A 90 -18.46 -5.91 20.63
CA PRO A 90 -19.05 -5.29 19.45
C PRO A 90 -18.17 -5.52 18.22
N VAL A 91 -18.81 -5.48 17.05
CA VAL A 91 -18.18 -5.68 15.74
C VAL A 91 -18.46 -4.47 14.84
N LEU A 92 -17.40 -3.87 14.33
CA LEU A 92 -17.47 -2.82 13.32
C LEU A 92 -17.08 -3.38 11.95
N LEU A 93 -17.78 -2.93 10.91
CA LEU A 93 -17.54 -3.32 9.53
C LEU A 93 -16.82 -2.20 8.79
N TRP A 94 -15.74 -2.51 8.08
CA TRP A 94 -15.12 -1.52 7.21
C TRP A 94 -15.93 -1.30 5.94
N HIS A 95 -15.96 -0.06 5.48
CA HIS A 95 -16.58 0.33 4.24
C HIS A 95 -15.73 1.39 3.56
N ARG A 96 -15.71 1.34 2.23
CA ARG A 96 -15.02 2.29 1.37
C ARG A 96 -16.07 2.97 0.53
N GLU A 97 -15.95 4.28 0.38
CA GLU A 97 -16.85 5.04 -0.47
C GLU A 97 -16.01 5.91 -1.42
N VAL A 98 -16.28 5.97 -2.73
CA VAL A 98 -17.50 5.50 -3.42
C VAL A 98 -17.37 4.13 -4.10
N VAL A 99 -18.22 3.18 -3.71
CA VAL A 99 -18.40 1.89 -4.40
C VAL A 99 -19.73 1.87 -5.16
N LEU A 100 -19.73 1.46 -6.43
CA LEU A 100 -20.93 1.40 -7.27
C LEU A 100 -21.00 0.09 -8.06
N PRO A 101 -22.12 -0.65 -8.02
CA PRO A 101 -22.37 -1.74 -8.96
C PRO A 101 -22.57 -1.21 -10.40
N GLU A 102 -22.38 -2.10 -11.37
CA GLU A 102 -22.63 -1.80 -12.78
C GLU A 102 -24.11 -1.45 -13.02
N GLY A 103 -24.38 -0.48 -13.91
CA GLY A 103 -25.73 0.01 -14.21
C GLY A 103 -26.23 1.13 -13.29
N LEU A 104 -25.66 1.30 -12.09
CA LEU A 104 -26.17 2.29 -11.12
C LEU A 104 -26.01 3.74 -11.59
N THR A 105 -24.91 4.06 -12.30
CA THR A 105 -24.70 5.40 -12.88
C THR A 105 -25.69 5.73 -14.00
N GLU A 106 -26.32 4.74 -14.62
CA GLU A 106 -27.35 4.96 -15.64
C GLU A 106 -28.74 5.20 -15.03
N GLU A 107 -29.03 4.58 -13.89
CA GLU A 107 -30.32 4.75 -13.19
C GLU A 107 -30.36 6.03 -12.36
N LEU A 108 -29.19 6.52 -11.95
CA LEU A 108 -29.04 7.75 -11.17
C LEU A 108 -28.25 8.80 -11.96
N PRO A 109 -28.87 9.52 -12.92
CA PRO A 109 -28.20 10.47 -13.82
C PRO A 109 -27.64 11.73 -13.13
N GLY A 110 -27.70 11.81 -11.79
CA GLY A 110 -27.09 12.87 -10.99
C GLY A 110 -25.91 12.42 -10.13
N LEU A 111 -25.34 11.23 -10.38
CA LEU A 111 -24.09 10.78 -9.73
C LEU A 111 -22.83 11.32 -10.40
N LEU A 112 -22.93 11.68 -11.68
CA LEU A 112 -21.82 12.23 -12.46
C LEU A 112 -22.15 13.65 -12.90
N ASP A 113 -21.16 14.53 -12.85
CA ASP A 113 -21.27 15.90 -13.33
C ASP A 113 -21.12 16.01 -14.86
N ALA A 114 -21.19 17.23 -15.38
CA ALA A 114 -21.03 17.49 -16.82
C ALA A 114 -19.68 17.02 -17.38
N ASN A 115 -18.63 16.96 -16.55
CA ASN A 115 -17.31 16.46 -16.91
C ASN A 115 -17.23 14.93 -16.79
N GLY A 116 -18.29 14.24 -16.36
CA GLY A 116 -18.28 12.78 -16.16
C GLY A 116 -17.52 12.36 -14.90
N GLU A 117 -17.21 13.31 -14.01
CA GLU A 117 -16.62 13.07 -12.71
C GLU A 117 -17.72 12.90 -11.66
N PHE A 118 -17.38 12.34 -10.50
CA PHE A 118 -18.38 12.05 -9.48
C PHE A 118 -18.85 13.33 -8.78
N ASP A 119 -20.17 13.55 -8.72
CA ASP A 119 -20.75 14.70 -8.01
C ASP A 119 -20.78 14.44 -6.50
N LEU A 120 -19.64 14.72 -5.85
CA LEU A 120 -19.40 14.45 -4.43
C LEU A 120 -20.28 15.29 -3.49
N LEU A 121 -20.85 16.40 -3.96
CA LEU A 121 -21.74 17.28 -3.21
C LEU A 121 -23.21 17.17 -3.68
N GLY A 122 -23.52 16.28 -4.61
CA GLY A 122 -24.86 16.08 -5.13
C GLY A 122 -25.81 15.43 -4.11
N GLU A 123 -27.09 15.82 -4.14
CA GLU A 123 -28.09 15.18 -3.27
C GLU A 123 -28.39 13.74 -3.67
N THR A 124 -28.21 13.40 -4.95
CA THR A 124 -28.30 12.02 -5.46
C THR A 124 -27.32 11.11 -4.74
N PHE A 125 -26.07 11.55 -4.59
CA PHE A 125 -25.05 10.78 -3.86
C PHE A 125 -25.36 10.67 -2.37
N GLY A 126 -25.75 11.79 -1.74
CA GLY A 126 -26.18 11.77 -0.34
C GLY A 126 -27.35 10.82 -0.09
N SER A 127 -28.31 10.76 -1.00
CA SER A 127 -29.46 9.84 -0.94
C SER A 127 -29.03 8.38 -1.12
N LEU A 128 -28.06 8.10 -2.00
CA LEU A 128 -27.49 6.77 -2.18
C LEU A 128 -26.78 6.27 -0.91
N ILE A 129 -25.99 7.12 -0.24
CA ILE A 129 -25.35 6.76 1.03
C ILE A 129 -26.41 6.37 2.08
N ARG A 130 -27.46 7.19 2.24
CA ARG A 130 -28.56 6.90 3.18
C ARG A 130 -29.30 5.61 2.83
N TYR A 131 -29.51 5.35 1.53
CA TYR A 131 -30.06 4.09 1.04
C TYR A 131 -29.20 2.90 1.47
N LYS A 132 -27.89 2.94 1.21
CA LYS A 132 -26.95 1.88 1.59
C LYS A 132 -26.99 1.59 3.08
N LEU A 133 -26.86 2.63 3.92
CA LEU A 133 -26.91 2.51 5.37
C LEU A 133 -28.25 1.91 5.84
N LYS A 134 -29.37 2.45 5.38
CA LYS A 134 -30.70 1.93 5.72
C LYS A 134 -30.81 0.44 5.38
N LYS A 135 -30.47 0.05 4.15
CA LYS A 135 -30.63 -1.32 3.66
C LYS A 135 -29.68 -2.30 4.36
N THR A 136 -28.45 -1.89 4.68
CA THR A 136 -27.53 -2.75 5.45
C THR A 136 -28.09 -3.05 6.84
N PHE A 137 -28.56 -2.05 7.59
CA PHE A 137 -29.09 -2.28 8.93
C PHE A 137 -30.49 -2.93 8.96
N GLU A 138 -31.23 -2.92 7.84
CA GLU A 138 -32.42 -3.78 7.68
C GLU A 138 -32.07 -5.27 7.65
N VAL A 139 -30.91 -5.63 7.07
CA VAL A 139 -30.51 -7.05 6.89
C VAL A 139 -29.48 -7.53 7.91
N LEU A 140 -28.77 -6.60 8.57
CA LEU A 140 -27.80 -6.85 9.64
C LEU A 140 -28.09 -5.90 10.83
N PRO A 141 -29.22 -6.05 11.53
CA PRO A 141 -29.58 -5.16 12.65
C PRO A 141 -28.59 -5.22 13.81
N ASP A 142 -27.89 -6.35 13.96
CA ASP A 142 -26.95 -6.60 15.06
C ASP A 142 -25.55 -6.04 14.81
N LEU A 143 -25.22 -5.54 13.61
CA LEU A 143 -23.94 -4.87 13.37
C LEU A 143 -23.79 -3.65 14.29
N ASP A 144 -22.64 -3.47 14.94
CA ASP A 144 -22.48 -2.43 15.97
C ASP A 144 -21.99 -1.09 15.43
N GLY A 145 -21.36 -1.06 14.26
CA GLY A 145 -20.88 0.17 13.66
C GLY A 145 -20.16 0.00 12.33
N VAL A 146 -19.69 1.13 11.79
CA VAL A 146 -18.99 1.20 10.50
C VAL A 146 -17.69 1.98 10.64
N VAL A 147 -16.63 1.49 10.00
CA VAL A 147 -15.36 2.19 9.79
C VAL A 147 -15.29 2.64 8.33
N LEU A 148 -15.25 3.94 8.07
CA LEU A 148 -15.30 4.52 6.73
C LEU A 148 -13.91 4.95 6.25
N THR A 149 -13.52 4.50 5.06
CA THR A 149 -12.34 4.99 4.32
C THR A 149 -12.78 5.73 3.05
N LEU A 150 -12.17 6.90 2.78
CA LEU A 150 -12.53 7.80 1.67
C LEU A 150 -11.53 7.81 0.51
N THR A 151 -10.35 7.20 0.67
CA THR A 151 -9.25 7.25 -0.30
C THR A 151 -9.18 6.01 -1.20
N GLU A 152 -9.67 4.87 -0.75
CA GLU A 152 -9.41 3.58 -1.41
C GLU A 152 -10.62 3.04 -2.19
N ALA A 153 -11.16 3.84 -3.10
CA ALA A 153 -12.32 3.46 -3.91
C ALA A 153 -12.10 3.75 -5.40
N LYS A 154 -12.94 3.15 -6.27
CA LYS A 154 -12.88 3.37 -7.73
C LYS A 154 -13.05 4.86 -8.09
N TYR A 155 -13.88 5.56 -7.32
CA TYR A 155 -13.93 7.02 -7.27
C TYR A 155 -13.48 7.44 -5.87
N SER A 156 -12.17 7.57 -5.67
CA SER A 156 -11.58 8.06 -4.42
C SER A 156 -12.17 9.44 -4.12
N VAL A 157 -12.83 9.60 -2.98
CA VAL A 157 -13.48 10.87 -2.61
C VAL A 157 -12.45 11.99 -2.49
N ILE A 158 -11.30 11.69 -1.88
CA ILE A 158 -10.24 12.69 -1.68
C ILE A 158 -9.56 13.06 -2.98
N HIS A 159 -9.23 12.07 -3.82
CA HIS A 159 -8.52 12.37 -5.07
C HIS A 159 -9.45 12.89 -6.19
N ASN A 160 -10.76 12.65 -6.10
CA ASN A 160 -11.77 13.31 -6.95
C ASN A 160 -12.18 14.70 -6.41
N SER A 161 -11.74 15.08 -5.20
CA SER A 161 -11.96 16.43 -4.69
C SER A 161 -11.04 17.43 -5.41
N CYS A 162 -11.55 18.63 -5.66
CA CYS A 162 -10.78 19.72 -6.26
C CYS A 162 -11.27 21.06 -5.70
N ARG A 163 -10.35 22.01 -5.56
CA ARG A 163 -10.61 23.28 -4.87
C ARG A 163 -11.77 24.08 -5.48
N GLU A 164 -11.98 23.98 -6.78
CA GLU A 164 -12.96 24.79 -7.51
C GLU A 164 -14.38 24.22 -7.47
N ARG A 165 -14.53 22.88 -7.54
CA ARG A 165 -15.85 22.22 -7.65
C ARG A 165 -16.23 21.40 -6.44
N TYR A 166 -15.27 20.69 -5.86
CA TYR A 166 -15.47 19.75 -4.76
C TYR A 166 -14.41 19.98 -3.68
N PRO A 167 -14.47 21.10 -2.92
CA PRO A 167 -13.49 21.36 -1.86
C PRO A 167 -13.45 20.18 -0.89
N ALA A 168 -12.25 19.63 -0.68
CA ALA A 168 -12.10 18.33 -0.02
C ALA A 168 -12.65 18.33 1.42
N ASP A 169 -12.44 19.42 2.16
CA ASP A 169 -12.95 19.60 3.52
C ASP A 169 -14.49 19.65 3.57
N GLU A 170 -15.14 20.36 2.63
CA GLU A 170 -16.60 20.41 2.52
C GLU A 170 -17.19 19.04 2.15
N VAL A 171 -16.56 18.35 1.19
CA VAL A 171 -16.95 17.00 0.75
C VAL A 171 -16.86 16.01 1.91
N VAL A 172 -15.72 15.95 2.58
CA VAL A 172 -15.50 15.07 3.74
C VAL A 172 -16.52 15.40 4.83
N ALA A 173 -16.69 16.68 5.17
CA ALA A 173 -17.63 17.09 6.21
C ALA A 173 -19.08 16.67 5.88
N ARG A 174 -19.49 16.75 4.61
CA ARG A 174 -20.82 16.33 4.16
C ARG A 174 -21.01 14.83 4.33
N ILE A 175 -20.09 14.01 3.81
CA ILE A 175 -20.19 12.55 3.85
C ILE A 175 -20.14 12.06 5.31
N VAL A 176 -19.18 12.56 6.09
CA VAL A 176 -19.00 12.21 7.51
C VAL A 176 -20.25 12.50 8.33
N ARG A 177 -20.92 13.64 8.09
CA ARG A 177 -22.20 13.95 8.77
C ARG A 177 -23.30 12.96 8.43
N ILE A 178 -23.44 12.56 7.16
CA ILE A 178 -24.46 11.56 6.77
C ILE A 178 -24.22 10.25 7.53
N PHE A 179 -23.00 9.73 7.53
CA PHE A 179 -22.68 8.51 8.27
C PHE A 179 -22.89 8.68 9.77
N ALA A 180 -22.34 9.74 10.38
CA ALA A 180 -22.44 9.98 11.80
C ALA A 180 -23.90 10.09 12.28
N ASP A 181 -24.72 10.87 11.58
CA ASP A 181 -26.11 11.14 11.98
C ASP A 181 -26.99 9.89 11.78
N GLU A 182 -26.84 9.18 10.65
CA GLU A 182 -27.60 7.95 10.39
C GLU A 182 -27.21 6.82 11.35
N LEU A 183 -25.92 6.66 11.68
CA LEU A 183 -25.46 5.65 12.63
C LEU A 183 -25.89 6.00 14.06
N ALA A 184 -25.77 7.27 14.47
CA ALA A 184 -26.22 7.74 15.77
C ALA A 184 -27.74 7.53 15.97
N ALA A 185 -28.56 7.81 14.95
CA ALA A 185 -30.01 7.58 15.00
C ALA A 185 -30.39 6.10 15.22
N ARG A 186 -29.46 5.17 14.92
CA ARG A 186 -29.62 3.72 15.11
C ARG A 186 -28.85 3.19 16.34
N GLY A 187 -28.21 4.07 17.11
CA GLY A 187 -27.37 3.70 18.25
C GLY A 187 -26.09 2.95 17.87
N LYS A 188 -25.56 3.20 16.66
CA LYS A 188 -24.39 2.51 16.11
C LYS A 188 -23.14 3.38 16.16
N ARG A 189 -21.96 2.76 16.27
CA ARG A 189 -20.66 3.45 16.24
C ARG A 189 -20.32 3.91 14.83
N PHE A 190 -19.66 5.06 14.73
CA PHE A 190 -19.08 5.54 13.49
C PHE A 190 -17.60 5.91 13.71
N VAL A 191 -16.75 5.35 12.86
CA VAL A 191 -15.31 5.63 12.82
C VAL A 191 -14.97 6.15 11.43
N LEU A 192 -14.36 7.33 11.36
CA LEU A 192 -13.75 7.86 10.15
C LEU A 192 -12.27 7.49 10.15
N ARG A 193 -11.85 6.71 9.16
CA ARG A 193 -10.44 6.37 8.97
C ARG A 193 -9.75 7.43 8.13
N SER A 194 -8.77 8.12 8.71
CA SER A 194 -8.08 9.26 8.09
C SER A 194 -6.92 8.85 7.18
N PHE A 195 -6.98 7.68 6.53
CA PHE A 195 -5.88 7.16 5.72
C PHE A 195 -5.69 7.99 4.44
N GLY A 196 -4.47 8.51 4.24
CA GLY A 196 -4.05 9.26 3.06
C GLY A 196 -2.85 8.62 2.36
N SER A 197 -2.77 8.75 1.04
CA SER A 197 -1.62 8.32 0.23
C SER A 197 -0.53 9.40 0.16
N VAL A 198 -0.88 10.65 0.46
CA VAL A 198 0.05 11.79 0.58
C VAL A 198 -0.33 12.66 1.78
N ALA A 199 0.58 13.53 2.22
CA ALA A 199 0.37 14.39 3.39
C ALA A 199 -0.91 15.25 3.27
N GLN A 200 -1.19 15.76 2.06
CA GLN A 200 -2.36 16.59 1.80
C GLN A 200 -3.67 15.83 2.04
N ASP A 201 -3.73 14.53 1.72
CA ASP A 201 -4.94 13.72 1.94
C ASP A 201 -5.31 13.69 3.43
N TYR A 202 -4.33 13.56 4.33
CA TYR A 202 -4.57 13.59 5.78
C TYR A 202 -5.11 14.95 6.23
N GLU A 203 -4.48 16.05 5.77
CA GLU A 203 -4.91 17.39 6.15
C GLU A 203 -6.33 17.68 5.65
N ASP A 204 -6.66 17.28 4.43
CA ASP A 204 -8.00 17.46 3.85
C ASP A 204 -9.06 16.66 4.62
N ILE A 205 -8.78 15.39 4.93
CA ILE A 205 -9.69 14.55 5.73
C ILE A 205 -9.89 15.15 7.13
N LEU A 206 -8.79 15.53 7.81
CA LEU A 206 -8.86 16.06 9.17
C LEU A 206 -9.54 17.43 9.23
N ALA A 207 -9.37 18.27 8.20
CA ALA A 207 -10.07 19.55 8.08
C ALA A 207 -11.60 19.33 7.96
N GLY A 208 -12.03 18.43 7.08
CA GLY A 208 -13.45 18.08 6.94
C GLY A 208 -14.02 17.42 8.20
N ALA A 209 -13.25 16.55 8.85
CA ALA A 209 -13.62 15.94 10.12
C ALA A 209 -13.83 17.00 11.21
N ALA A 210 -12.94 17.99 11.33
CA ALA A 210 -13.10 19.09 12.29
C ALA A 210 -14.37 19.93 12.03
N ILE A 211 -14.78 20.09 10.76
CA ILE A 211 -16.04 20.75 10.41
C ILE A 211 -17.26 19.90 10.80
N ALA A 212 -17.20 18.58 10.61
CA ALA A 212 -18.25 17.65 10.98
C ALA A 212 -18.42 17.53 12.51
N ALA A 213 -17.30 17.45 13.25
CA ALA A 213 -17.26 17.26 14.70
C ALA A 213 -17.97 18.36 15.51
N LYS A 214 -18.16 19.55 14.90
CA LYS A 214 -18.96 20.64 15.49
C LYS A 214 -20.44 20.29 15.66
N LYS A 215 -20.95 19.28 14.93
CA LYS A 215 -22.38 18.94 14.88
C LYS A 215 -22.66 17.47 15.20
N SER A 216 -21.72 16.58 14.89
CA SER A 216 -21.89 15.14 15.03
C SER A 216 -20.71 14.55 15.81
N ALA A 217 -20.98 13.65 16.75
CA ALA A 217 -19.94 12.95 17.48
C ALA A 217 -19.54 11.67 16.74
N PHE A 218 -18.24 11.45 16.58
CA PHE A 218 -17.68 10.26 15.94
C PHE A 218 -16.24 10.06 16.36
N GLU A 219 -15.65 8.96 15.91
CA GLU A 219 -14.27 8.59 16.19
C GLU A 219 -13.40 8.78 14.94
N ILE A 220 -12.15 9.19 15.14
CA ILE A 220 -11.15 9.27 14.07
C ILE A 220 -10.08 8.22 14.31
N GLU A 221 -9.89 7.36 13.32
CA GLU A 221 -8.86 6.35 13.32
C GLU A 221 -7.75 6.73 12.34
N THR A 222 -6.55 6.88 12.87
CA THR A 222 -5.35 7.26 12.12
C THR A 222 -4.30 6.17 12.31
N LYS A 223 -3.62 5.76 11.23
CA LYS A 223 -2.49 4.84 11.36
C LYS A 223 -1.42 5.38 12.29
N ILE A 224 -0.79 4.49 13.05
CA ILE A 224 0.27 4.85 13.99
C ILE A 224 1.55 5.30 13.27
N THR A 225 1.77 4.78 12.06
CA THR A 225 2.75 5.27 11.08
C THR A 225 2.04 6.09 10.00
N PRO A 226 2.73 7.06 9.36
CA PRO A 226 2.14 7.79 8.24
C PRO A 226 2.00 6.89 7.01
N TYR A 227 1.09 7.26 6.12
CA TYR A 227 0.81 6.56 4.86
C TYR A 227 0.51 5.09 5.06
N ASP A 228 1.42 4.18 4.76
CA ASP A 228 1.14 2.75 4.74
C ASP A 228 2.23 1.97 5.47
N PHE A 229 2.12 1.85 6.81
CA PHE A 229 2.85 0.91 7.68
C PHE A 229 4.36 0.70 7.48
N ASP A 230 5.04 1.59 6.77
CA ASP A 230 6.49 1.58 6.62
C ASP A 230 7.13 1.97 7.96
N PRO A 231 7.92 1.07 8.57
CA PRO A 231 8.49 1.30 9.89
C PRO A 231 9.68 2.26 9.90
N PHE A 232 10.16 2.70 8.74
CA PHE A 232 11.29 3.62 8.62
C PHE A 232 10.86 5.07 8.38
N LEU A 233 9.59 5.31 8.11
CA LEU A 233 9.03 6.65 8.17
C LEU A 233 9.02 7.16 9.61
N SER A 234 9.07 8.49 9.76
CA SER A 234 8.88 9.13 11.06
C SER A 234 7.50 8.79 11.64
N ASN A 235 7.34 8.89 12.96
CA ASN A 235 6.03 8.77 13.60
C ASN A 235 4.97 9.66 12.93
N ASN A 236 3.71 9.21 12.88
CA ASN A 236 2.68 9.86 12.09
C ASN A 236 2.36 11.28 12.61
N PRO A 237 2.71 12.36 11.90
CA PRO A 237 2.44 13.73 12.36
C PRO A 237 0.94 14.09 12.35
N PHE A 238 0.11 13.27 11.70
CA PHE A 238 -1.34 13.46 11.59
C PHE A 238 -2.13 12.75 12.69
N LEU A 239 -1.48 11.92 13.53
CA LEU A 239 -2.11 11.33 14.71
C LEU A 239 -2.27 12.42 15.79
N ARG A 240 -3.41 13.11 15.78
CA ARG A 240 -3.69 14.21 16.72
C ARG A 240 -5.14 14.21 17.17
N HIS A 241 -5.35 14.66 18.39
CA HIS A 241 -6.70 14.80 18.95
C HIS A 241 -7.46 15.96 18.30
N LEU A 242 -8.66 15.67 17.79
CA LEU A 242 -9.60 16.67 17.29
C LEU A 242 -10.74 16.86 18.29
N PRO A 243 -11.02 18.11 18.75
CA PRO A 243 -12.08 18.35 19.73
C PRO A 243 -13.44 17.81 19.27
N GLY A 244 -14.14 17.11 20.17
CA GLY A 244 -15.44 16.50 19.89
C GLY A 244 -15.35 15.12 19.24
N THR A 245 -14.14 14.55 19.10
CA THR A 245 -13.93 13.20 18.58
C THR A 245 -13.13 12.33 19.55
N THR A 246 -13.29 11.01 19.40
CA THR A 246 -12.41 10.01 20.02
C THR A 246 -11.21 9.77 19.08
N THR A 247 -10.01 9.57 19.63
CA THR A 247 -8.79 9.36 18.82
C THR A 247 -8.32 7.92 18.87
N SER A 248 -8.16 7.30 17.71
CA SER A 248 -7.76 5.90 17.58
C SER A 248 -6.50 5.74 16.73
N ALA A 249 -5.66 4.80 17.13
CA ALA A 249 -4.45 4.44 16.41
C ALA A 249 -4.61 3.06 15.75
N GLU A 250 -4.49 3.01 14.43
CA GLU A 250 -4.43 1.77 13.67
C GLU A 250 -3.00 1.25 13.59
N CYS A 251 -2.80 -0.02 13.93
CA CYS A 251 -1.52 -0.66 14.14
C CYS A 251 -1.39 -1.94 13.30
N ASP A 252 -0.20 -2.19 12.74
CA ASP A 252 0.11 -3.45 12.06
C ASP A 252 0.95 -4.38 12.95
N CYS A 253 0.54 -5.64 13.06
CA CYS A 253 1.18 -6.64 13.92
C CYS A 253 1.99 -7.69 13.15
N LEU A 254 1.60 -8.01 11.90
CA LEU A 254 2.38 -8.91 11.02
C LEU A 254 3.34 -8.16 10.12
N GLY A 255 3.04 -6.90 9.79
CA GLY A 255 3.85 -6.07 8.90
C GLY A 255 3.59 -6.34 7.43
N GLU A 256 2.90 -5.40 6.78
CA GLU A 256 2.70 -5.29 5.34
C GLU A 256 4.02 -5.39 4.58
N PHE A 257 4.97 -4.55 4.95
CA PHE A 257 6.26 -4.47 4.30
C PHE A 257 7.30 -5.41 4.92
N LEU A 258 6.89 -6.21 5.91
CA LEU A 258 7.78 -7.08 6.68
C LEU A 258 7.67 -8.57 6.29
N GLY A 259 7.10 -8.85 5.12
CA GLY A 259 6.99 -10.21 4.57
C GLY A 259 5.72 -10.95 4.94
N PHE A 260 4.69 -10.26 5.44
CA PHE A 260 3.33 -10.78 5.59
C PHE A 260 3.24 -12.06 6.44
N GLY A 261 4.14 -12.24 7.43
CA GLY A 261 4.20 -13.48 8.21
C GLY A 261 5.12 -14.58 7.65
N ASN A 262 5.76 -14.37 6.50
CA ASN A 262 6.63 -15.37 5.87
C ASN A 262 8.11 -15.18 6.18
N LEU A 263 8.53 -14.03 6.72
CA LEU A 263 9.92 -13.66 6.99
C LEU A 263 10.11 -13.21 8.45
N PRO A 264 11.23 -13.54 9.12
CA PRO A 264 11.39 -13.26 10.54
C PRO A 264 11.33 -11.77 10.83
N SER A 265 10.30 -11.32 11.55
CA SER A 265 9.99 -9.90 11.78
C SER A 265 9.38 -9.64 13.16
N GLU A 266 10.09 -10.02 14.22
CA GLU A 266 9.71 -9.65 15.59
C GLU A 266 10.06 -8.17 15.86
N THR A 267 9.05 -7.29 15.92
CA THR A 267 9.22 -5.81 15.93
C THR A 267 8.95 -5.16 17.29
N VAL A 268 9.26 -5.86 18.38
CA VAL A 268 8.93 -5.44 19.76
C VAL A 268 9.40 -4.01 20.08
N GLU A 269 10.60 -3.64 19.67
CA GLU A 269 11.17 -2.30 19.87
C GLU A 269 10.32 -1.21 19.20
N LYS A 270 9.92 -1.43 17.94
CA LYS A 270 9.06 -0.51 17.18
C LYS A 270 7.65 -0.45 17.74
N ILE A 271 7.10 -1.57 18.17
CA ILE A 271 5.77 -1.62 18.80
C ILE A 271 5.74 -0.79 20.09
N VAL A 272 6.77 -0.91 20.93
CA VAL A 272 6.88 -0.07 22.14
C VAL A 272 7.00 1.41 21.76
N GLU A 273 7.83 1.77 20.78
CA GLU A 273 7.95 3.13 20.26
C GLU A 273 6.57 3.70 19.83
N TYR A 274 5.83 2.96 19.01
CA TYR A 274 4.51 3.32 18.51
C TYR A 274 3.48 3.50 19.61
N VAL A 275 3.43 2.59 20.58
CA VAL A 275 2.49 2.71 21.70
C VAL A 275 2.81 3.93 22.55
N ARG A 276 4.10 4.22 22.81
CA ARG A 276 4.52 5.43 23.54
C ARG A 276 4.15 6.70 22.79
N PHE A 277 4.34 6.72 21.47
CA PHE A 277 3.92 7.83 20.63
C PHE A 277 2.39 8.05 20.70
N GLY A 278 1.60 6.97 20.60
CA GLY A 278 0.14 7.06 20.76
C GLY A 278 -0.30 7.54 22.15
N GLN A 279 0.38 7.11 23.21
CA GLN A 279 0.12 7.57 24.58
C GLN A 279 0.39 9.08 24.74
N GLN A 280 1.45 9.60 24.11
CA GLN A 280 1.74 11.04 24.07
C GLN A 280 0.65 11.84 23.35
N HIS A 281 -0.02 11.23 22.37
CA HIS A 281 -1.11 11.83 21.58
C HIS A 281 -2.51 11.48 22.11
N GLN A 282 -2.60 10.94 23.34
CA GLN A 282 -3.85 10.66 24.04
C GLN A 282 -4.79 9.72 23.26
N VAL A 283 -4.23 8.70 22.60
CA VAL A 283 -5.00 7.66 21.92
C VAL A 283 -5.95 6.95 22.91
N ASP A 284 -7.23 6.93 22.56
CA ASP A 284 -8.31 6.29 23.31
C ASP A 284 -8.51 4.82 22.93
N ARG A 285 -8.12 4.43 21.71
CA ARG A 285 -8.29 3.06 21.19
C ARG A 285 -7.14 2.65 20.27
N TYR A 286 -6.59 1.46 20.49
CA TYR A 286 -5.61 0.85 19.61
C TYR A 286 -6.27 -0.27 18.81
N VAL A 287 -6.19 -0.16 17.48
CA VAL A 287 -6.75 -1.13 16.54
C VAL A 287 -5.61 -1.96 15.97
N ILE A 288 -5.50 -3.21 16.40
CA ILE A 288 -4.36 -4.08 16.08
C ILE A 288 -4.78 -5.05 14.98
N ARG A 289 -4.16 -4.94 13.80
CA ARG A 289 -4.35 -5.88 12.69
C ARG A 289 -3.77 -7.24 13.05
N LEU A 290 -4.59 -8.30 13.01
CA LEU A 290 -4.22 -9.64 13.45
C LEU A 290 -3.78 -10.59 12.33
N ASP A 291 -4.07 -10.25 11.09
CA ASP A 291 -3.80 -11.11 9.96
C ASP A 291 -3.31 -10.30 8.76
N ARG A 292 -2.74 -11.02 7.81
CA ARG A 292 -2.20 -10.45 6.59
C ARG A 292 -2.21 -11.47 5.47
N LYS A 293 -3.00 -11.23 4.42
CA LYS A 293 -3.07 -12.10 3.22
C LYS A 293 -3.22 -13.58 3.59
N GLY A 294 -4.11 -13.86 4.54
CA GLY A 294 -4.36 -15.22 5.01
C GLY A 294 -3.35 -15.80 6.00
N ASN A 295 -2.38 -15.01 6.46
CA ASN A 295 -1.48 -15.38 7.54
C ASN A 295 -1.98 -14.78 8.87
N PRO A 296 -2.47 -15.61 9.82
CA PRO A 296 -2.88 -15.12 11.14
C PRO A 296 -1.69 -14.97 12.09
N ILE A 297 -1.70 -13.94 12.94
CA ILE A 297 -0.62 -13.66 13.90
C ILE A 297 -0.40 -14.81 14.90
N PHE A 298 -1.47 -15.56 15.19
CA PHE A 298 -1.50 -16.68 16.14
C PHE A 298 -0.57 -17.84 15.74
N ASP A 299 -0.25 -17.94 14.44
CA ASP A 299 0.61 -18.99 13.88
C ASP A 299 1.98 -18.46 13.46
N ARG A 300 2.25 -17.18 13.75
CA ARG A 300 3.42 -16.43 13.29
C ARG A 300 4.07 -15.73 14.49
N TYR A 301 4.08 -14.39 14.51
CA TYR A 301 4.79 -13.60 15.52
C TYR A 301 3.89 -13.22 16.69
N MET A 302 3.39 -14.19 17.46
CA MET A 302 2.55 -13.89 18.63
C MET A 302 3.23 -12.93 19.62
N ILE A 303 4.57 -12.88 19.67
CA ILE A 303 5.31 -11.89 20.46
C ILE A 303 4.98 -10.43 20.08
N ASN A 304 4.66 -10.13 18.81
CA ASN A 304 4.26 -8.78 18.40
C ASN A 304 2.90 -8.40 19.01
N LEU A 305 1.93 -9.33 18.99
CA LEU A 305 0.62 -9.12 19.62
C LEU A 305 0.76 -8.97 21.14
N TYR A 306 1.60 -9.82 21.75
CA TYR A 306 1.97 -9.71 23.16
C TYR A 306 2.63 -8.37 23.48
N ALA A 307 3.51 -7.86 22.61
CA ALA A 307 4.17 -6.57 22.80
C ALA A 307 3.17 -5.41 22.82
N TYR A 308 2.19 -5.38 21.90
CA TYR A 308 1.12 -4.38 21.94
C TYR A 308 0.34 -4.45 23.24
N ALA A 309 -0.13 -5.65 23.61
CA ALA A 309 -0.90 -5.84 24.84
C ALA A 309 -0.15 -5.34 26.08
N ARG A 310 1.12 -5.75 26.24
CA ARG A 310 1.95 -5.34 27.38
C ARG A 310 2.27 -3.84 27.35
N ALA A 311 2.62 -3.28 26.19
CA ALA A 311 3.01 -1.88 26.08
C ALA A 311 1.83 -0.92 26.34
N ILE A 312 0.61 -1.31 25.94
CA ILE A 312 -0.63 -0.55 26.17
C ILE A 312 -1.02 -0.60 27.65
N ASP A 313 -1.01 -1.79 28.25
CA ASP A 313 -1.44 -1.99 29.64
C ASP A 313 -0.41 -1.46 30.66
N GLU A 314 0.88 -1.40 30.30
CA GLU A 314 1.97 -0.97 31.19
C GLU A 314 2.80 0.18 30.57
N PRO A 315 2.45 1.45 30.84
CA PRO A 315 3.07 2.65 30.25
C PRO A 315 4.58 2.84 30.47
N GLY A 316 5.25 1.97 31.22
CA GLY A 316 6.70 2.01 31.46
C GLY A 316 7.47 0.76 31.03
N ILE A 317 6.79 -0.27 30.52
CA ILE A 317 7.48 -1.51 30.13
C ILE A 317 8.43 -1.26 28.97
N THR A 318 9.59 -1.92 28.99
CA THR A 318 10.61 -1.84 27.94
C THR A 318 10.51 -3.03 26.98
N ALA A 319 10.99 -2.85 25.75
CA ALA A 319 11.04 -3.93 24.76
C ALA A 319 11.85 -5.13 25.27
N ASP A 320 13.00 -4.88 25.92
CA ASP A 320 13.82 -5.94 26.52
C ASP A 320 13.06 -6.73 27.59
N ARG A 321 12.27 -6.04 28.43
CA ARG A 321 11.47 -6.71 29.45
C ARG A 321 10.40 -7.60 28.82
N ILE A 322 9.69 -7.10 27.80
CA ILE A 322 8.70 -7.88 27.04
C ILE A 322 9.34 -9.13 26.43
N ARG A 323 10.49 -8.97 25.74
CA ARG A 323 11.23 -10.09 25.14
C ARG A 323 11.64 -11.13 26.18
N GLN A 324 12.13 -10.69 27.34
CA GLN A 324 12.53 -11.60 28.42
C GLN A 324 11.35 -12.34 29.03
N GLU A 325 10.22 -11.67 29.27
CA GLU A 325 8.97 -12.31 29.76
C GLU A 325 8.48 -13.35 28.75
N TRP A 326 8.42 -12.99 27.47
CA TRP A 326 8.02 -13.90 26.40
C TRP A 326 8.93 -15.13 26.33
N ALA A 327 10.24 -14.91 26.28
CA ALA A 327 11.24 -15.97 26.15
C ALA A 327 11.25 -16.94 27.34
N GLN A 328 10.95 -16.48 28.55
CA GLN A 328 10.85 -17.33 29.74
C GLN A 328 9.69 -18.33 29.67
N SER A 329 8.59 -17.96 28.99
CA SER A 329 7.39 -18.79 28.91
C SER A 329 7.26 -19.60 27.63
N HIS A 330 7.92 -19.19 26.54
CA HIS A 330 7.69 -19.77 25.21
C HIS A 330 8.93 -20.38 24.56
N TYR A 331 10.14 -20.02 24.98
CA TYR A 331 11.35 -20.53 24.33
C TYR A 331 11.97 -21.70 25.12
N PRO A 332 12.56 -22.68 24.40
CA PRO A 332 13.32 -23.75 25.03
C PRO A 332 14.47 -23.16 25.86
N PRO A 333 14.63 -23.54 27.14
CA PRO A 333 15.68 -23.02 28.01
C PRO A 333 17.09 -23.10 27.39
N SER A 334 17.38 -24.18 26.66
CA SER A 334 18.69 -24.42 26.05
C SER A 334 19.00 -23.53 24.84
N ALA A 335 17.99 -23.01 24.13
CA ALA A 335 18.17 -22.15 22.95
C ALA A 335 17.59 -20.74 23.12
N LYS A 336 17.19 -20.37 24.34
CA LYS A 336 16.56 -19.08 24.68
C LYS A 336 17.35 -17.88 24.14
N GLU A 337 18.66 -17.83 24.40
CA GLU A 337 19.51 -16.70 23.97
C GLU A 337 19.64 -16.64 22.45
N LEU A 338 19.76 -17.79 21.77
CA LEU A 338 19.77 -17.85 20.31
C LEU A 338 18.44 -17.34 19.73
N PHE A 339 17.29 -17.72 20.30
CA PHE A 339 15.99 -17.30 19.78
C PHE A 339 15.75 -15.80 19.99
N LEU A 340 16.23 -15.25 21.12
CA LEU A 340 16.27 -13.80 21.35
C LEU A 340 17.17 -13.08 20.33
N GLU A 341 18.35 -13.62 20.04
CA GLU A 341 19.25 -13.07 19.01
C GLU A 341 18.60 -13.10 17.62
N MET A 342 18.02 -14.24 17.24
CA MET A 342 17.29 -14.41 15.97
C MET A 342 16.11 -13.44 15.87
N GLY A 343 15.35 -13.26 16.96
CA GLY A 343 14.23 -12.30 16.99
C GLY A 343 14.67 -10.88 16.65
N ARG A 344 15.80 -10.43 17.20
CA ARG A 344 16.38 -9.10 16.89
C ARG A 344 16.95 -9.04 15.47
N ALA A 345 17.64 -10.10 15.03
CA ALA A 345 18.23 -10.16 13.70
C ALA A 345 17.18 -10.19 12.57
N GLY A 346 15.98 -10.70 12.84
CA GLY A 346 14.90 -10.77 11.86
C GLY A 346 14.52 -9.40 11.29
N PHE A 347 14.34 -8.39 12.14
CA PHE A 347 14.00 -7.05 11.66
C PHE A 347 15.11 -6.45 10.77
N GLN A 348 16.37 -6.60 11.18
CA GLN A 348 17.53 -6.16 10.40
C GLN A 348 17.65 -6.90 9.05
N LEU A 349 17.34 -8.20 9.02
CA LEU A 349 17.30 -8.96 7.78
C LEU A 349 16.24 -8.38 6.83
N VAL A 350 15.02 -8.20 7.34
CA VAL A 350 13.88 -7.74 6.52
C VAL A 350 14.10 -6.33 6.00
N GLU A 351 14.64 -5.43 6.83
CA GLU A 351 15.12 -4.10 6.42
C GLU A 351 15.99 -4.21 5.17
N ARG A 352 17.06 -5.02 5.23
CA ARG A 352 18.02 -5.17 4.13
C ARG A 352 17.49 -5.98 2.96
N THR A 353 16.39 -6.70 3.15
CA THR A 353 15.77 -7.53 2.10
C THR A 353 14.76 -6.70 1.31
N HIS A 354 13.75 -6.12 1.98
CA HIS A 354 12.59 -5.45 1.35
C HIS A 354 12.73 -3.95 1.11
N PHE A 355 13.77 -3.32 1.64
CA PHE A 355 13.99 -1.88 1.52
C PHE A 355 15.32 -1.61 0.86
N ILE A 356 15.54 -0.43 0.27
CA ILE A 356 16.88 0.03 -0.16
C ILE A 356 17.16 1.32 0.60
N ALA A 357 18.17 1.33 1.47
CA ALA A 357 18.45 2.47 2.35
C ALA A 357 17.15 3.01 3.02
N HIS A 358 16.36 2.09 3.58
CA HIS A 358 15.05 2.34 4.22
C HIS A 358 13.89 2.75 3.29
N ASN A 359 14.07 2.80 1.97
CA ASN A 359 12.99 3.06 1.02
C ASN A 359 12.29 1.75 0.63
N VAL A 360 10.95 1.71 0.62
CA VAL A 360 10.17 0.50 0.32
C VAL A 360 10.36 0.06 -1.14
N MET A 361 10.79 -1.19 -1.35
CA MET A 361 10.94 -1.72 -2.72
C MET A 361 9.62 -2.14 -3.36
N PHE A 362 8.70 -2.72 -2.57
CA PHE A 362 7.49 -3.36 -3.08
C PHE A 362 6.26 -2.95 -2.28
N HIS A 363 5.23 -2.49 -2.98
CA HIS A 363 3.95 -2.08 -2.41
C HIS A 363 2.93 -3.24 -2.30
N THR A 364 3.27 -4.41 -2.83
CA THR A 364 2.33 -5.54 -2.97
C THR A 364 2.98 -6.84 -2.52
N SER A 365 2.14 -7.79 -2.10
CA SER A 365 2.57 -9.16 -1.79
C SER A 365 3.05 -9.95 -3.00
N GLU A 366 2.85 -9.42 -4.21
CA GLU A 366 3.33 -9.98 -5.48
C GLU A 366 4.01 -8.84 -6.25
N PRO A 367 5.35 -8.84 -6.38
CA PRO A 367 6.07 -7.85 -7.15
C PRO A 367 5.65 -7.90 -8.62
N VAL A 368 5.27 -6.77 -9.21
CA VAL A 368 5.01 -6.65 -10.65
C VAL A 368 5.61 -5.35 -11.16
N MET A 369 6.11 -5.35 -12.40
CA MET A 369 6.81 -4.20 -12.98
C MET A 369 5.97 -2.91 -12.94
N LEU A 370 4.66 -3.02 -13.17
CA LEU A 370 3.72 -1.89 -13.07
C LEU A 370 3.84 -1.13 -11.75
N TYR A 371 3.84 -1.86 -10.61
CA TYR A 371 3.92 -1.23 -9.28
C TYR A 371 5.35 -0.86 -8.89
N ILE A 372 6.36 -1.57 -9.39
CA ILE A 372 7.77 -1.17 -9.21
C ILE A 372 8.02 0.20 -9.87
N LYS A 373 7.54 0.40 -11.11
CA LYS A 373 7.63 1.69 -11.81
C LYS A 373 6.72 2.76 -11.18
N ALA A 374 5.64 2.39 -10.51
CA ALA A 374 4.76 3.34 -9.82
C ALA A 374 5.34 3.80 -8.47
N GLY A 375 6.14 2.96 -7.79
CA GLY A 375 6.63 3.18 -6.43
C GLY A 375 7.87 4.08 -6.27
N GLY A 376 8.54 4.45 -7.36
CA GLY A 376 9.70 5.37 -7.32
C GLY A 376 11.05 4.72 -6.99
N ILE A 377 11.07 3.44 -6.59
CA ILE A 377 12.28 2.74 -6.12
C ILE A 377 13.42 2.72 -7.15
N LEU A 378 13.09 2.74 -8.45
CA LEU A 378 14.06 2.72 -9.54
C LEU A 378 14.94 3.98 -9.57
N ALA A 379 14.46 5.10 -9.00
CA ALA A 379 15.24 6.32 -8.86
C ALA A 379 16.55 6.09 -8.06
N LEU A 380 16.53 5.17 -7.07
CA LEU A 380 17.67 4.92 -6.18
C LEU A 380 18.89 4.31 -6.86
N PHE A 381 18.71 3.72 -8.04
CA PHE A 381 19.79 3.07 -8.80
C PHE A 381 20.65 4.07 -9.58
N LYS A 382 20.23 5.34 -9.67
CA LYS A 382 21.10 6.42 -10.13
C LYS A 382 22.10 6.76 -9.02
N ASN A 383 23.34 7.09 -9.39
CA ASN A 383 24.36 7.42 -8.40
C ASN A 383 24.32 8.90 -8.07
N ASP A 384 24.32 9.21 -6.78
CA ASP A 384 24.49 10.55 -6.22
C ASP A 384 23.54 11.61 -6.82
N ILE A 385 22.24 11.31 -6.84
CA ILE A 385 21.21 12.28 -7.21
C ILE A 385 20.37 12.68 -5.99
N ASP A 386 19.81 13.88 -6.10
CA ASP A 386 18.79 14.41 -5.20
C ASP A 386 17.41 13.83 -5.56
N LEU A 387 16.62 13.45 -4.56
CA LEU A 387 15.33 12.79 -4.73
C LEU A 387 14.12 13.72 -4.51
N HIS A 388 14.29 15.04 -4.49
CA HIS A 388 13.18 15.98 -4.24
C HIS A 388 12.00 15.83 -5.22
N LEU A 389 12.24 15.39 -6.46
CA LEU A 389 11.15 15.10 -7.41
C LEU A 389 10.31 13.90 -6.98
N CYS A 390 10.87 12.99 -6.19
CA CYS A 390 10.20 11.81 -5.66
C CYS A 390 9.44 12.07 -4.34
N SER A 391 9.15 13.34 -4.00
CA SER A 391 8.50 13.68 -2.72
C SER A 391 7.02 13.31 -2.64
N GLY A 392 6.39 12.96 -3.76
CA GLY A 392 5.00 12.50 -3.81
C GLY A 392 4.89 10.97 -3.66
N GLU A 393 6.02 10.27 -3.68
CA GLU A 393 6.13 8.84 -3.53
C GLU A 393 6.47 8.51 -2.08
N TRP A 394 5.45 8.28 -1.25
CA TRP A 394 5.60 8.16 0.19
C TRP A 394 6.61 7.10 0.68
N GLY A 395 6.86 6.06 -0.13
CA GLY A 395 7.84 5.01 0.16
C GLY A 395 9.29 5.41 -0.12
N ILE A 396 9.50 6.65 -0.57
CA ILE A 396 10.80 7.24 -0.89
C ILE A 396 11.12 8.37 0.10
N LEU A 397 12.27 8.24 0.76
CA LEU A 397 12.88 9.25 1.62
C LEU A 397 13.51 10.35 0.75
N SER A 398 12.65 11.21 0.20
CA SER A 398 13.00 12.24 -0.79
C SER A 398 13.96 13.33 -0.30
N ASP A 399 14.16 13.46 1.01
CA ASP A 399 15.14 14.37 1.63
C ASP A 399 16.57 13.79 1.66
N THR A 400 16.73 12.55 1.20
CA THR A 400 18.03 11.87 1.11
C THR A 400 18.55 11.85 -0.33
N ARG A 401 19.84 11.54 -0.45
CA ARG A 401 20.48 11.27 -1.75
C ARG A 401 20.50 9.77 -1.98
N THR A 402 20.49 9.38 -3.25
CA THR A 402 20.56 7.97 -3.64
C THR A 402 21.85 7.30 -3.13
N PRO A 403 21.78 6.08 -2.57
CA PRO A 403 22.94 5.38 -2.01
C PRO A 403 23.94 4.92 -3.10
N GLY A 404 23.48 4.77 -4.34
CA GLY A 404 24.27 4.28 -5.47
C GLY A 404 24.40 2.75 -5.52
N ARG A 405 24.55 2.21 -6.72
CA ARG A 405 24.40 0.76 -7.01
C ARG A 405 25.30 -0.17 -6.18
N ALA A 406 26.54 0.23 -5.92
CA ALA A 406 27.48 -0.58 -5.14
C ALA A 406 27.05 -0.72 -3.67
N ALA A 407 26.49 0.34 -3.07
CA ALA A 407 25.97 0.30 -1.72
C ALA A 407 24.69 -0.56 -1.64
N ILE A 408 23.82 -0.43 -2.65
CA ILE A 408 22.60 -1.24 -2.76
C ILE A 408 22.96 -2.73 -2.83
N LEU A 409 23.91 -3.13 -3.69
CA LEU A 409 24.34 -4.52 -3.81
C LEU A 409 24.93 -5.05 -2.50
N LYS A 410 25.77 -4.26 -1.84
CA LYS A 410 26.35 -4.62 -0.54
C LYS A 410 25.26 -4.85 0.52
N GLU A 411 24.24 -4.01 0.57
CA GLU A 411 23.11 -4.16 1.47
C GLU A 411 22.37 -5.49 1.25
N LYS A 412 22.15 -5.88 -0.02
CA LYS A 412 21.51 -7.16 -0.37
C LYS A 412 22.40 -8.37 -0.08
N ASP A 413 23.70 -8.26 -0.27
CA ASP A 413 24.65 -9.31 0.11
C ASP A 413 24.67 -9.50 1.64
N GLU A 414 24.59 -8.41 2.42
CA GLU A 414 24.47 -8.45 3.87
C GLU A 414 23.16 -9.13 4.31
N ALA A 415 22.05 -8.90 3.61
CA ALA A 415 20.79 -9.62 3.86
C ALA A 415 20.94 -11.14 3.68
N VAL A 416 21.54 -11.57 2.58
CA VAL A 416 21.78 -13.00 2.33
C VAL A 416 22.67 -13.61 3.41
N ALA A 417 23.74 -12.93 3.80
CA ALA A 417 24.64 -13.40 4.84
C ALA A 417 23.94 -13.57 6.20
N ILE A 418 23.06 -12.64 6.58
CA ILE A 418 22.26 -12.75 7.80
C ILE A 418 21.31 -13.95 7.72
N ALA A 419 20.59 -14.11 6.60
CA ALA A 419 19.65 -15.22 6.41
C ALA A 419 20.35 -16.59 6.51
N GLU A 420 21.45 -16.77 5.79
CA GLU A 420 22.21 -18.03 5.75
C GLU A 420 22.86 -18.36 7.10
N LYS A 421 23.38 -17.36 7.81
CA LYS A 421 23.92 -17.52 9.17
C LYS A 421 22.88 -18.14 10.09
N TYR A 422 21.71 -17.52 10.22
CA TYR A 422 20.72 -17.98 11.19
C TYR A 422 19.98 -19.24 10.76
N TYR A 423 19.79 -19.46 9.46
CA TYR A 423 19.29 -20.74 8.94
C TYR A 423 20.24 -21.91 9.28
N THR A 424 21.56 -21.69 9.12
CA THR A 424 22.57 -22.69 9.48
C THR A 424 22.60 -22.96 11.00
N LEU A 425 22.49 -21.90 11.81
CA LEU A 425 22.46 -22.04 13.26
C LEU A 425 21.23 -22.85 13.73
N ILE A 426 20.03 -22.51 13.25
CA ILE A 426 18.81 -23.20 13.71
C ILE A 426 18.73 -24.65 13.22
N SER A 427 19.21 -24.97 12.02
CA SER A 427 19.21 -26.33 11.47
C SER A 427 20.20 -27.28 12.17
N THR A 428 21.18 -26.73 12.89
CA THR A 428 22.21 -27.53 13.60
C THR A 428 21.98 -27.62 15.11
N VAL A 429 21.10 -26.80 15.68
CA VAL A 429 20.78 -26.87 17.11
C VAL A 429 19.95 -28.11 17.43
N LYS A 430 20.34 -28.79 18.50
CA LYS A 430 19.59 -29.94 19.02
C LYS A 430 18.20 -29.50 19.49
N ARG A 431 17.16 -30.10 18.91
CA ARG A 431 15.76 -29.86 19.28
C ARG A 431 15.47 -30.41 20.68
N GLU A 432 14.82 -29.59 21.51
CA GLU A 432 14.43 -29.94 22.87
C GLU A 432 13.01 -30.54 22.90
N PRO A 433 12.77 -31.65 23.64
CA PRO A 433 11.45 -32.24 23.77
C PRO A 433 10.41 -31.26 24.31
N GLY A 434 9.25 -31.17 23.65
CA GLY A 434 8.16 -30.24 24.00
C GLY A 434 8.22 -28.89 23.30
N TYR A 435 9.30 -28.60 22.57
CA TYR A 435 9.49 -27.36 21.81
C TYR A 435 9.68 -27.60 20.30
N GLU A 436 9.46 -28.81 19.79
CA GLU A 436 9.76 -29.20 18.41
C GLU A 436 9.07 -28.30 17.38
N SER A 437 7.83 -27.90 17.66
CA SER A 437 7.06 -27.00 16.79
C SER A 437 7.71 -25.63 16.63
N GLU A 438 8.32 -25.08 17.70
CA GLU A 438 9.01 -23.79 17.67
C GLU A 438 10.30 -23.88 16.85
N TYR A 439 11.09 -24.96 17.02
CA TYR A 439 12.29 -25.19 16.21
C TYR A 439 11.95 -25.33 14.72
N ILE A 440 10.95 -26.15 14.38
CA ILE A 440 10.52 -26.36 12.99
C ILE A 440 10.01 -25.05 12.37
N TRP A 441 9.22 -24.30 13.12
CA TRP A 441 8.69 -23.01 12.66
C TRP A 441 9.83 -22.01 12.39
N ARG A 442 10.79 -21.85 13.30
CA ARG A 442 11.94 -20.95 13.11
C ARG A 442 12.83 -21.40 11.96
N GLU A 443 13.13 -22.69 11.87
CA GLU A 443 13.94 -23.24 10.77
C GLU A 443 13.32 -22.92 9.42
N LYS A 444 12.02 -23.15 9.27
CA LYS A 444 11.30 -22.80 8.05
C LYS A 444 11.30 -21.30 7.78
N LEU A 445 11.04 -20.48 8.79
CA LEU A 445 11.02 -19.02 8.67
C LEU A 445 12.38 -18.47 8.19
N TRP A 446 13.48 -19.02 8.69
CA TRP A 446 14.82 -18.63 8.27
C TRP A 446 15.23 -19.20 6.91
N LEU A 447 14.70 -20.34 6.50
CA LEU A 447 14.83 -20.82 5.12
C LEU A 447 14.05 -19.92 4.15
N ASN A 448 12.84 -19.49 4.52
CA ASN A 448 12.08 -18.52 3.74
C ASN A 448 12.85 -17.21 3.54
N ALA A 449 13.53 -16.75 4.59
CA ALA A 449 14.45 -15.63 4.55
C ALA A 449 15.59 -15.82 3.54
N VAL A 450 16.23 -17.01 3.50
CA VAL A 450 17.28 -17.30 2.50
C VAL A 450 16.73 -17.19 1.09
N ILE A 451 15.56 -17.79 0.84
CA ILE A 451 14.91 -17.78 -0.48
C ILE A 451 14.57 -16.35 -0.90
N ALA A 452 13.89 -15.58 -0.05
CA ALA A 452 13.49 -14.20 -0.36
C ALA A 452 14.71 -13.27 -0.55
N ALA A 453 15.69 -13.33 0.36
CA ALA A 453 16.88 -12.48 0.29
C ALA A 453 17.70 -12.74 -0.99
N ARG A 454 17.89 -14.02 -1.38
CA ARG A 454 18.60 -14.37 -2.61
C ARG A 454 17.82 -13.95 -3.86
N ALA A 455 16.51 -14.21 -3.90
CA ALA A 455 15.68 -13.81 -5.03
C ALA A 455 15.70 -12.29 -5.27
N ILE A 456 15.56 -11.50 -4.20
CA ILE A 456 15.59 -10.03 -4.29
C ILE A 456 16.99 -9.52 -4.65
N ARG A 457 18.06 -10.14 -4.14
CA ARG A 457 19.44 -9.82 -4.55
C ARG A 457 19.62 -9.97 -6.07
N GLU A 458 19.13 -11.06 -6.66
CA GLU A 458 19.26 -11.27 -8.11
C GLU A 458 18.45 -10.25 -8.92
N PHE A 459 17.24 -9.91 -8.48
CA PHE A 459 16.48 -8.81 -9.08
C PHE A 459 17.28 -7.50 -9.05
N VAL A 460 17.86 -7.14 -7.90
CA VAL A 460 18.68 -5.93 -7.75
C VAL A 460 19.90 -5.96 -8.66
N ARG A 461 20.56 -7.11 -8.84
CA ARG A 461 21.67 -7.28 -9.79
C ARG A 461 21.26 -6.99 -11.22
N CYS A 462 20.12 -7.53 -11.65
CA CYS A 462 19.55 -7.26 -12.97
C CYS A 462 19.29 -5.76 -13.17
N VAL A 463 18.67 -5.08 -12.20
CA VAL A 463 18.44 -3.63 -12.28
C VAL A 463 19.76 -2.85 -12.29
N CYS A 464 20.76 -3.25 -11.50
CA CYS A 464 22.08 -2.62 -11.55
C CYS A 464 22.73 -2.74 -12.94
N ALA A 465 22.66 -3.92 -13.55
CA ALA A 465 23.18 -4.17 -14.89
C ALA A 465 22.42 -3.38 -15.97
N TYR A 466 21.10 -3.25 -15.84
CA TYR A 466 20.27 -2.38 -16.69
C TYR A 466 20.84 -0.96 -16.74
N PHE A 467 21.09 -0.36 -15.57
CA PHE A 467 21.63 0.99 -15.46
C PHE A 467 23.07 1.11 -15.98
N ASP A 468 23.90 0.08 -15.78
CA ASP A 468 25.28 0.05 -16.26
C ASP A 468 25.35 -0.03 -17.80
N ASP A 469 24.49 -0.84 -18.42
CA ASP A 469 24.37 -0.95 -19.87
C ASP A 469 23.82 0.33 -20.50
N MET A 470 22.77 0.93 -19.92
CA MET A 470 22.24 2.23 -20.37
C MET A 470 23.31 3.32 -20.30
N LYS A 471 24.10 3.36 -19.23
CA LYS A 471 25.22 4.30 -19.07
C LYS A 471 26.30 4.10 -20.13
N LYS A 472 26.55 2.86 -20.56
CA LYS A 472 27.50 2.51 -21.63
C LYS A 472 26.91 2.67 -23.04
N SER A 473 25.59 2.93 -23.13
CA SER A 473 24.85 2.96 -24.39
C SER A 473 25.01 1.66 -25.20
N ASP A 474 25.01 0.51 -24.52
CA ASP A 474 25.12 -0.80 -25.18
C ASP A 474 23.79 -1.20 -25.83
N PRO A 475 23.67 -1.27 -27.17
CA PRO A 475 22.42 -1.67 -27.83
C PRO A 475 21.97 -3.10 -27.49
N GLU A 476 22.91 -3.97 -27.12
CA GLU A 476 22.64 -5.38 -26.86
C GLU A 476 22.36 -5.65 -25.38
N GLY A 477 22.65 -4.71 -24.47
CA GLY A 477 22.42 -4.90 -23.03
C GLY A 477 23.16 -6.11 -22.46
N LYS A 478 24.45 -6.26 -22.79
CA LYS A 478 25.20 -7.51 -22.54
C LYS A 478 25.28 -7.87 -21.06
N PHE A 479 25.47 -6.89 -20.19
CA PHE A 479 25.55 -7.14 -18.75
C PHE A 479 24.17 -7.54 -18.21
N LEU A 480 23.10 -6.87 -18.64
CA LEU A 480 21.73 -7.19 -18.24
C LEU A 480 21.36 -8.61 -18.69
N HIS A 481 21.65 -8.98 -19.95
CA HIS A 481 21.39 -10.33 -20.43
C HIS A 481 22.12 -11.40 -19.61
N PHE A 482 23.39 -11.15 -19.28
CA PHE A 482 24.16 -12.07 -18.43
C PHE A 482 23.54 -12.22 -17.04
N GLU A 483 23.24 -11.11 -16.36
CA GLU A 483 22.65 -11.14 -15.01
C GLU A 483 21.25 -11.74 -15.00
N VAL A 484 20.42 -11.52 -16.03
CA VAL A 484 19.09 -12.13 -16.15
C VAL A 484 19.19 -13.66 -16.28
N GLU A 485 20.15 -14.17 -17.05
CA GLU A 485 20.36 -15.62 -17.18
C GLU A 485 20.87 -16.25 -15.88
N GLU A 486 21.77 -15.58 -15.16
CA GLU A 486 22.23 -16.04 -13.84
C GLU A 486 21.09 -15.99 -12.80
N ALA A 487 20.32 -14.91 -12.78
CA ALA A 487 19.15 -14.74 -11.92
C ALA A 487 18.13 -15.87 -12.15
N LYS A 488 17.83 -16.22 -13.40
CA LYS A 488 16.90 -17.33 -13.71
C LYS A 488 17.40 -18.69 -13.23
N LYS A 489 18.71 -18.97 -13.34
CA LYS A 489 19.30 -20.21 -12.82
C LYS A 489 19.16 -20.28 -11.30
N GLU A 490 19.45 -19.17 -10.62
CA GLU A 490 19.31 -19.06 -9.18
C GLU A 490 17.85 -19.21 -8.75
N LEU A 491 16.92 -18.48 -9.36
CA LEU A 491 15.49 -18.55 -9.03
C LEU A 491 14.95 -19.97 -9.20
N LYS A 492 15.33 -20.68 -10.26
CA LYS A 492 14.96 -22.10 -10.47
C LYS A 492 15.54 -23.02 -9.40
N TYR A 493 16.77 -22.77 -8.95
CA TYR A 493 17.34 -23.50 -7.82
C TYR A 493 16.55 -23.23 -6.53
N LEU A 494 16.20 -21.97 -6.26
CA LEU A 494 15.39 -21.59 -5.10
C LEU A 494 13.98 -22.19 -5.14
N GLU A 495 13.38 -22.34 -6.32
CA GLU A 495 12.09 -23.02 -6.48
C GLU A 495 12.17 -24.47 -5.99
N SER A 496 13.25 -25.19 -6.32
CA SER A 496 13.43 -26.57 -5.84
C SER A 496 13.55 -26.65 -4.31
N LEU A 497 14.18 -25.67 -3.68
CA LEU A 497 14.26 -25.58 -2.22
C LEU A 497 12.90 -25.23 -1.57
N ALA A 498 12.06 -24.46 -2.28
CA ALA A 498 10.73 -24.09 -1.81
C ALA A 498 9.75 -25.27 -1.94
N ASP A 499 9.82 -26.02 -3.03
CA ASP A 499 8.92 -27.15 -3.34
C ASP A 499 9.18 -28.39 -2.47
N GLU A 500 10.41 -28.57 -1.97
CA GLU A 500 10.76 -29.65 -1.03
C GLU A 500 10.11 -29.48 0.37
N GLN A 501 9.35 -28.39 0.61
CA GLN A 501 8.76 -28.10 1.92
C GLN A 501 7.25 -28.37 2.03
N ALA A 502 6.86 -28.89 3.20
CA ALA A 502 5.47 -28.83 3.67
C ALA A 502 5.07 -27.38 4.03
N ALA A 503 3.78 -27.03 3.95
CA ALA A 503 3.26 -25.71 4.35
C ALA A 503 3.62 -25.34 5.80
N LEU A 504 3.63 -24.04 6.14
CA LEU A 504 3.89 -23.62 7.53
C LEU A 504 2.81 -24.27 8.40
N PRO A 505 3.15 -24.97 9.49
CA PRO A 505 2.15 -25.55 10.37
C PRO A 505 1.14 -24.46 10.79
N SER A 506 -0.13 -24.66 10.45
CA SER A 506 -1.22 -23.75 10.83
C SER A 506 -1.88 -24.28 12.11
N LYS A 507 -1.87 -23.51 13.20
CA LYS A 507 -2.69 -23.85 14.39
C LYS A 507 -4.14 -23.43 14.18
N CYS A 508 -4.41 -22.59 13.17
CA CYS A 508 -5.76 -22.28 12.72
C CYS A 508 -6.33 -23.32 11.73
N GLY A 509 -5.52 -24.31 11.28
CA GLY A 509 -5.89 -25.29 10.25
C GLY A 509 -5.62 -24.80 8.83
N ASP A 510 -5.47 -25.71 7.87
CA ASP A 510 -5.08 -25.42 6.47
C ASP A 510 -6.21 -24.76 5.64
N TYR A 511 -7.42 -24.65 6.20
CA TYR A 511 -8.64 -24.28 5.46
C TYR A 511 -9.07 -22.82 5.59
N VAL A 512 -8.48 -22.07 6.52
CA VAL A 512 -9.01 -20.77 6.97
C VAL A 512 -8.72 -19.63 5.98
N PHE A 513 -7.64 -19.75 5.20
CA PHE A 513 -7.39 -18.82 4.10
C PHE A 513 -6.82 -19.58 2.91
N ARG A 514 -7.61 -19.71 1.84
CA ARG A 514 -7.15 -20.36 0.59
C ARG A 514 -6.09 -19.56 -0.18
N GLN A 515 -5.65 -18.40 0.32
CA GLN A 515 -4.57 -17.61 -0.27
C GLN A 515 -3.26 -17.80 0.50
N ASN A 516 -2.68 -18.99 0.40
CA ASN A 516 -1.24 -19.16 0.65
C ASN A 516 -0.55 -19.15 -0.71
N GLY A 517 -0.17 -17.96 -1.18
CA GLY A 517 0.90 -17.91 -2.18
C GLY A 517 2.13 -18.53 -1.52
N SER A 518 2.65 -19.61 -2.08
CA SER A 518 3.95 -20.13 -1.67
C SER A 518 5.02 -19.03 -1.86
N LEU A 519 6.22 -19.16 -1.28
CA LEU A 519 7.30 -18.22 -1.64
C LEU A 519 7.57 -18.22 -3.15
N THR A 520 7.31 -19.35 -3.81
CA THR A 520 7.34 -19.46 -5.27
C THR A 520 6.37 -18.49 -5.92
N ASP A 521 5.15 -18.33 -5.40
CA ASP A 521 4.16 -17.39 -5.93
C ASP A 521 4.37 -15.94 -5.48
N ILE A 522 4.92 -15.74 -4.28
CA ILE A 522 5.17 -14.40 -3.70
C ILE A 522 6.42 -13.74 -4.30
N TYR A 523 7.52 -14.50 -4.46
CA TYR A 523 8.81 -13.95 -4.87
C TYR A 523 9.31 -14.56 -6.19
N LEU A 524 9.40 -15.89 -6.30
CA LEU A 524 10.20 -16.52 -7.36
C LEU A 524 9.59 -16.36 -8.77
N LYS A 525 8.33 -16.77 -8.96
CA LYS A 525 7.62 -16.59 -10.24
C LYS A 525 7.47 -15.11 -10.61
N PRO A 526 7.11 -14.20 -9.68
CA PRO A 526 7.09 -12.77 -9.99
C PRO A 526 8.45 -12.22 -10.43
N PHE A 527 9.55 -12.53 -9.73
CA PHE A 527 10.87 -12.04 -10.13
C PHE A 527 11.37 -12.66 -11.43
N ALA A 528 11.08 -13.94 -11.68
CA ALA A 528 11.41 -14.56 -12.97
C ALA A 528 10.74 -13.82 -14.13
N ARG A 529 9.45 -13.44 -13.98
CA ARG A 529 8.72 -12.64 -14.96
C ARG A 529 9.30 -11.23 -15.10
N ILE A 530 9.60 -10.57 -13.99
CA ILE A 530 10.20 -9.23 -14.01
C ILE A 530 11.57 -9.25 -14.71
N CYS A 531 12.37 -10.30 -14.54
CA CYS A 531 13.63 -10.46 -15.25
C CYS A 531 13.45 -10.50 -16.78
N ASP A 532 12.38 -11.13 -17.28
CA ASP A 532 12.01 -11.08 -18.70
C ASP A 532 11.55 -9.69 -19.12
N GLU A 533 10.67 -9.07 -18.34
CA GLU A 533 10.16 -7.72 -18.58
C GLU A 533 11.29 -6.66 -18.62
N LEU A 534 12.35 -6.82 -17.81
CA LEU A 534 13.52 -5.93 -17.83
C LEU A 534 14.24 -5.93 -19.19
N LEU A 535 14.33 -7.08 -19.87
CA LEU A 535 14.95 -7.15 -21.20
C LEU A 535 14.11 -6.40 -22.24
N GLU A 536 12.78 -6.55 -22.18
CA GLU A 536 11.86 -5.85 -23.08
C GLU A 536 11.89 -4.33 -22.85
N GLU A 537 11.84 -3.91 -21.59
CA GLU A 537 11.95 -2.52 -21.15
C GLU A 537 13.29 -1.91 -21.57
N TYR A 538 14.41 -2.65 -21.48
CA TYR A 538 15.72 -2.18 -21.91
C TYR A 538 15.73 -1.85 -23.40
N GLN A 539 15.25 -2.79 -24.22
CA GLN A 539 15.21 -2.61 -25.67
C GLN A 539 14.26 -1.48 -26.09
N ALA A 540 13.12 -1.35 -25.41
CA ALA A 540 12.17 -0.26 -25.65
C ALA A 540 12.73 1.11 -25.28
N GLU A 541 13.35 1.22 -24.11
CA GLU A 541 13.97 2.45 -23.65
C GLU A 541 15.14 2.86 -24.56
N PHE A 542 15.98 1.92 -24.98
CA PHE A 542 17.11 2.21 -25.87
C PHE A 542 16.65 2.73 -27.24
N ARG A 543 15.56 2.19 -27.79
CA ARG A 543 14.91 2.73 -29.00
C ARG A 543 14.37 4.14 -28.78
N ALA A 544 13.78 4.41 -27.62
CA ALA A 544 13.25 5.73 -27.28
C ALA A 544 14.37 6.78 -27.22
N TRP A 545 15.50 6.47 -26.59
CA TRP A 545 16.68 7.34 -26.57
C TRP A 545 17.16 7.68 -27.99
N LYS A 546 17.34 6.67 -28.85
CA LYS A 546 17.72 6.89 -30.26
C LYS A 546 16.73 7.75 -31.04
N LYS A 547 15.44 7.64 -30.73
CA LYS A 547 14.38 8.37 -31.42
C LYS A 547 14.28 9.83 -30.97
N TYR A 548 14.35 10.10 -29.67
CA TYR A 548 13.96 11.40 -29.11
C TYR A 548 15.14 12.29 -28.66
N GLN A 549 16.29 11.71 -28.31
CA GLN A 549 17.44 12.47 -27.81
C GLN A 549 18.23 13.28 -28.85
N PRO A 550 18.44 12.81 -30.11
CA PRO A 550 19.33 13.49 -31.03
C PRO A 550 18.95 14.96 -31.28
N GLY A 551 19.92 15.86 -31.16
CA GLY A 551 19.71 17.30 -31.42
C GLY A 551 18.94 18.05 -30.33
N THR A 552 18.80 17.47 -29.15
CA THR A 552 18.13 18.10 -27.99
C THR A 552 19.16 18.62 -26.98
N ALA A 553 18.82 19.68 -26.25
CA ALA A 553 19.59 20.15 -25.11
C ALA A 553 19.40 19.23 -23.88
N ASP A 554 18.22 18.62 -23.76
CA ASP A 554 17.86 17.67 -22.72
C ASP A 554 16.68 16.82 -23.18
N CYS A 555 16.58 15.60 -22.65
CA CYS A 555 15.55 14.63 -22.99
C CYS A 555 15.18 13.80 -21.76
N VAL A 556 13.88 13.73 -21.49
CA VAL A 556 13.28 12.84 -20.50
C VAL A 556 12.42 11.82 -21.23
N ILE A 557 12.75 10.54 -21.11
CA ILE A 557 11.87 9.45 -21.54
C ILE A 557 10.93 9.14 -20.37
N CYS A 558 9.64 9.48 -20.49
CA CYS A 558 8.76 9.59 -19.32
C CYS A 558 8.48 8.24 -18.65
N GLY A 559 8.33 7.16 -19.43
CA GLY A 559 8.06 5.82 -18.94
C GLY A 559 9.31 4.95 -18.68
N ALA A 560 10.50 5.52 -18.83
CA ALA A 560 11.76 4.78 -18.77
C ALA A 560 12.20 4.43 -17.34
N ILE A 561 12.85 3.28 -17.18
CA ILE A 561 13.43 2.84 -15.91
C ILE A 561 14.59 3.77 -15.52
N SER A 562 15.47 4.15 -16.47
CA SER A 562 16.64 4.97 -16.13
C SER A 562 16.31 6.47 -15.90
N ASN A 563 15.08 6.89 -16.17
CA ASN A 563 14.58 8.26 -15.99
C ASN A 563 13.52 8.37 -14.91
N ASP A 564 13.27 7.33 -14.12
CA ASP A 564 12.25 7.37 -13.07
C ASP A 564 12.49 8.50 -12.06
N TRP A 565 13.76 8.79 -11.74
CA TRP A 565 14.18 9.90 -10.88
C TRP A 565 13.89 11.30 -11.44
N ARG A 566 13.56 11.42 -12.73
CA ARG A 566 13.25 12.71 -13.39
C ARG A 566 11.75 12.99 -13.45
N CYS A 567 10.92 12.08 -12.98
CA CYS A 567 9.46 12.13 -13.13
C CYS A 567 8.78 12.17 -11.76
N GLY A 568 8.59 13.35 -11.19
CA GLY A 568 7.84 13.52 -9.95
C GLY A 568 6.35 13.28 -10.13
N ARG A 569 5.72 12.62 -9.16
CA ARG A 569 4.32 12.18 -9.20
C ARG A 569 3.84 11.82 -7.80
N TYR A 570 2.55 11.64 -7.61
CA TYR A 570 2.07 10.87 -6.46
C TYR A 570 2.22 9.37 -6.71
N MET A 571 2.50 8.60 -5.66
CA MET A 571 2.56 7.14 -5.78
C MET A 571 1.24 6.60 -6.36
N HIS A 572 1.34 5.70 -7.34
CA HIS A 572 0.21 5.12 -8.09
C HIS A 572 -0.65 6.09 -8.91
N ALA A 573 -0.40 7.40 -8.88
CA ALA A 573 -1.20 8.35 -9.66
C ALA A 573 -0.85 8.34 -11.15
N SER A 574 0.37 7.95 -11.50
CA SER A 574 0.87 7.94 -12.88
C SER A 574 1.61 6.64 -13.16
N HIS A 575 1.09 5.82 -14.08
CA HIS A 575 1.64 4.51 -14.44
C HIS A 575 2.53 4.59 -15.68
N ALA A 576 3.50 3.68 -15.77
CA ALA A 576 4.36 3.53 -16.93
C ALA A 576 4.20 2.12 -17.51
N GLU A 577 4.14 2.03 -18.83
CA GLU A 577 4.00 0.78 -19.58
C GLU A 577 4.68 0.88 -20.95
N LEU A 578 4.73 -0.23 -21.69
CA LEU A 578 5.21 -0.27 -23.06
C LEU A 578 4.03 -0.20 -24.03
N VAL A 579 4.03 0.82 -24.90
CA VAL A 579 3.03 0.99 -25.95
C VAL A 579 3.74 1.12 -27.28
N ASP A 580 3.35 0.27 -28.24
CA ASP A 580 3.96 0.17 -29.56
C ASP A 580 5.50 0.02 -29.48
N GLY A 581 5.97 -0.74 -28.49
CA GLY A 581 7.38 -1.04 -28.26
C GLY A 581 8.21 0.14 -27.73
N LEU A 582 7.57 1.18 -27.19
CA LEU A 582 8.22 2.32 -26.54
C LEU A 582 7.65 2.54 -25.13
N PRO A 583 8.48 2.97 -24.16
CA PRO A 583 8.00 3.38 -22.86
C PRO A 583 7.09 4.60 -22.97
N VAL A 584 5.99 4.58 -22.22
CA VAL A 584 5.07 5.70 -22.06
C VAL A 584 4.75 5.88 -20.58
N ARG A 585 4.45 7.11 -20.15
CA ARG A 585 3.86 7.39 -18.84
C ARG A 585 2.49 8.03 -19.00
N ILE A 586 1.49 7.44 -18.37
CA ILE A 586 0.11 7.91 -18.31
C ILE A 586 -0.01 8.86 -17.12
N VAL A 587 -0.62 10.02 -17.35
CA VAL A 587 -0.74 11.11 -16.36
C VAL A 587 -2.11 11.04 -15.70
N GLY A 588 -2.16 10.58 -14.45
CA GLY A 588 -3.42 10.37 -13.72
C GLY A 588 -4.10 9.04 -14.04
N ASN A 589 -5.11 8.69 -13.23
CA ASN A 589 -6.02 7.58 -13.50
C ASN A 589 -7.37 7.83 -12.78
N ARG A 590 -8.31 6.86 -12.85
CA ARG A 590 -9.65 7.05 -12.25
C ARG A 590 -9.64 7.20 -10.74
N VAL A 591 -8.67 6.58 -10.07
CA VAL A 591 -8.46 6.72 -8.63
C VAL A 591 -7.83 8.08 -8.34
N PHE A 592 -6.83 8.49 -9.13
CA PHE A 592 -6.13 9.77 -9.02
C PHE A 592 -6.39 10.68 -10.24
N PRO A 593 -7.59 11.25 -10.39
CA PRO A 593 -7.92 12.07 -11.56
C PRO A 593 -7.11 13.37 -11.61
N ASN A 594 -6.64 13.84 -10.46
CA ASN A 594 -5.72 14.97 -10.27
C ASN A 594 -4.23 14.57 -10.33
N GLY A 595 -3.91 13.35 -10.77
CA GLY A 595 -2.53 12.90 -10.93
C GLY A 595 -1.77 13.73 -11.96
N PHE A 596 -0.47 13.88 -11.74
CA PHE A 596 0.43 14.68 -12.58
C PHE A 596 1.74 13.95 -12.87
N VAL A 597 2.51 14.49 -13.80
CA VAL A 597 3.94 14.19 -13.99
C VAL A 597 4.70 15.49 -14.03
N ARG A 598 5.64 15.68 -13.10
CA ARG A 598 6.48 16.86 -12.98
C ARG A 598 7.93 16.51 -13.32
N MET A 599 8.63 17.42 -13.99
CA MET A 599 10.03 17.24 -14.35
C MET A 599 10.78 18.57 -14.37
N GLU A 600 12.08 18.48 -14.16
CA GLU A 600 13.02 19.59 -14.32
C GLU A 600 13.98 19.28 -15.47
N MET A 601 14.05 20.21 -16.42
CA MET A 601 14.83 20.05 -17.65
C MET A 601 15.85 21.17 -17.81
N THR A 602 16.95 20.87 -18.49
CA THR A 602 17.99 21.86 -18.79
C THR A 602 17.44 22.98 -19.66
N ARG A 603 17.62 24.23 -19.24
CA ARG A 603 17.17 25.39 -20.01
C ARG A 603 18.15 25.73 -21.14
N PRO A 604 17.68 25.87 -22.40
CA PRO A 604 18.52 26.40 -23.48
C PRO A 604 18.98 27.82 -23.17
N ALA A 605 20.28 28.08 -23.28
CA ALA A 605 20.91 29.33 -22.82
C ALA A 605 20.33 30.61 -23.46
N ASN A 606 19.88 30.53 -24.72
CA ASN A 606 19.32 31.66 -25.47
C ASN A 606 17.79 31.67 -25.50
N GLY A 607 17.15 30.90 -24.60
CA GLY A 607 15.76 30.49 -24.80
C GLY A 607 15.66 29.46 -25.92
N GLY A 608 14.48 28.90 -26.10
CA GLY A 608 14.29 27.78 -27.01
C GLY A 608 12.87 27.26 -26.99
N LYS A 609 12.70 25.95 -27.11
CA LYS A 609 11.39 25.30 -27.03
C LYS A 609 11.43 24.08 -26.15
N VAL A 610 10.29 23.75 -25.55
CA VAL A 610 10.01 22.41 -25.07
C VAL A 610 9.11 21.74 -26.08
N ARG A 611 9.43 20.50 -26.44
CA ARG A 611 8.59 19.65 -27.27
C ARG A 611 8.12 18.43 -26.49
N PHE A 612 6.83 18.15 -26.59
CA PHE A 612 6.16 17.02 -25.97
C PHE A 612 5.83 15.98 -27.03
N TYR A 613 6.09 14.70 -26.73
CA TYR A 613 5.75 13.57 -27.60
C TYR A 613 4.67 12.72 -26.93
N GLY A 614 3.44 12.82 -27.45
CA GLY A 614 2.27 12.08 -26.98
C GLY A 614 2.18 10.66 -27.53
N CYS A 615 1.19 9.90 -27.07
CA CYS A 615 0.91 8.55 -27.53
C CYS A 615 -0.51 8.44 -28.12
N SER A 616 -0.62 7.89 -29.33
CA SER A 616 -1.87 7.92 -30.09
C SER A 616 -3.01 7.05 -29.57
N ARG A 617 -2.72 6.19 -28.59
CA ARG A 617 -3.71 5.36 -27.90
C ARG A 617 -4.41 6.08 -26.74
N PHE A 618 -4.01 7.31 -26.43
CA PHE A 618 -4.46 8.06 -25.26
C PHE A 618 -5.02 9.43 -25.65
N ALA A 619 -5.42 10.22 -24.64
CA ALA A 619 -6.02 11.53 -24.85
C ALA A 619 -5.10 12.46 -25.65
N CYS A 620 -5.67 13.15 -26.64
CA CYS A 620 -4.97 14.16 -27.44
C CYS A 620 -4.87 15.52 -26.76
N ASP A 621 -5.78 15.82 -25.82
CA ASP A 621 -5.82 17.06 -25.05
C ASP A 621 -5.16 16.86 -23.68
N PHE A 622 -4.40 17.85 -23.23
CA PHE A 622 -3.71 17.82 -21.94
C PHE A 622 -3.50 19.24 -21.40
N THR A 623 -3.21 19.35 -20.12
CA THR A 623 -2.80 20.61 -19.50
C THR A 623 -1.31 20.55 -19.22
N VAL A 624 -0.59 21.64 -19.51
CA VAL A 624 0.81 21.78 -19.15
C VAL A 624 1.04 23.10 -18.44
N GLU A 625 1.82 23.04 -17.36
CA GLU A 625 2.40 24.21 -16.71
C GLU A 625 3.89 24.25 -17.02
N VAL A 626 4.36 25.37 -17.59
CA VAL A 626 5.78 25.63 -17.82
C VAL A 626 6.18 26.89 -17.08
N ASP A 627 7.14 26.80 -16.16
CA ASP A 627 7.61 27.90 -15.32
C ASP A 627 6.46 28.68 -14.62
N GLY A 628 5.45 27.96 -14.12
CA GLY A 628 4.27 28.53 -13.46
C GLY A 628 3.17 29.02 -14.40
N GLN A 629 3.36 28.94 -15.73
CA GLN A 629 2.36 29.32 -16.72
C GLN A 629 1.58 28.10 -17.22
N ARG A 630 0.32 27.99 -16.81
CA ARG A 630 -0.60 26.91 -17.17
C ARG A 630 -1.29 27.17 -18.52
N THR A 631 -1.30 26.17 -19.39
CA THR A 631 -1.91 26.22 -20.74
C THR A 631 -2.60 24.89 -21.06
N ASN A 632 -3.79 24.95 -21.67
CA ASN A 632 -4.45 23.77 -22.23
C ASN A 632 -3.96 23.56 -23.66
N CYS A 633 -3.55 22.35 -23.98
CA CYS A 633 -2.84 21.99 -25.19
C CYS A 633 -3.50 20.79 -25.87
N ARG A 634 -3.25 20.66 -27.18
CA ARG A 634 -3.69 19.54 -27.99
C ARG A 634 -2.54 19.12 -28.90
N PHE A 635 -2.25 17.83 -28.94
CA PHE A 635 -1.28 17.28 -29.88
C PHE A 635 -1.72 17.48 -31.34
N ASP A 636 -0.74 17.69 -32.23
CA ASP A 636 -0.97 17.67 -33.67
C ASP A 636 -1.14 16.24 -34.21
N ASP A 637 -1.34 16.09 -35.53
CA ASP A 637 -1.49 14.79 -36.20
C ASP A 637 -0.24 13.91 -36.09
N SER A 638 0.92 14.50 -35.76
CA SER A 638 2.19 13.80 -35.51
C SER A 638 2.41 13.50 -34.03
N TRP A 639 1.39 13.70 -33.19
CA TRP A 639 1.42 13.54 -31.74
C TRP A 639 2.51 14.37 -31.05
N GLN A 640 2.72 15.58 -31.56
CA GLN A 640 3.70 16.53 -31.05
C GLN A 640 3.03 17.85 -30.63
N TYR A 641 3.65 18.52 -29.67
CA TYR A 641 3.29 19.88 -29.27
C TYR A 641 4.54 20.63 -28.84
N GLU A 642 4.62 21.93 -29.13
CA GLU A 642 5.76 22.77 -28.78
C GLU A 642 5.33 24.02 -28.01
N LEU A 643 6.09 24.36 -26.98
CA LEU A 643 5.95 25.63 -26.25
C LEU A 643 7.26 26.41 -26.23
N PRO A 644 7.23 27.74 -26.38
CA PRO A 644 8.41 28.57 -26.25
C PRO A 644 8.90 28.60 -24.79
N VAL A 645 10.21 28.53 -24.61
CA VAL A 645 10.88 28.69 -23.32
C VAL A 645 11.69 29.97 -23.33
N LYS A 646 11.47 30.81 -22.32
CA LYS A 646 12.23 32.05 -22.14
C LYS A 646 13.65 31.75 -21.67
N PRO A 647 14.65 32.58 -22.03
CA PRO A 647 15.99 32.51 -21.45
C PRO A 647 15.95 32.66 -19.92
N GLY A 648 16.89 32.04 -19.21
CA GLY A 648 16.96 32.08 -17.75
C GLY A 648 18.13 31.25 -17.19
N SER A 649 18.40 31.38 -15.89
CA SER A 649 19.53 30.71 -15.21
C SER A 649 19.16 29.43 -14.47
N GLY A 650 17.87 29.09 -14.38
CA GLY A 650 17.35 27.89 -13.71
C GLY A 650 16.80 26.84 -14.70
N PRO A 651 16.43 25.65 -14.21
CA PRO A 651 15.80 24.63 -15.04
C PRO A 651 14.46 25.13 -15.62
N VAL A 652 14.00 24.47 -16.68
CA VAL A 652 12.60 24.56 -17.12
C VAL A 652 11.81 23.60 -16.26
N VAL A 653 10.85 24.14 -15.49
CA VAL A 653 9.97 23.32 -14.65
C VAL A 653 8.70 23.06 -15.43
N ILE A 654 8.38 21.77 -15.58
CA ILE A 654 7.24 21.30 -16.38
C ILE A 654 6.36 20.44 -15.50
N GLN A 655 5.06 20.69 -15.51
CA GLN A 655 4.05 19.81 -14.93
C GLN A 655 3.00 19.46 -15.98
N LEU A 656 2.79 18.17 -16.18
CA LEU A 656 1.81 17.60 -17.10
C LEU A 656 0.61 17.11 -16.30
N GLU A 657 -0.58 17.45 -16.76
CA GLU A 657 -1.84 17.06 -16.15
C GLU A 657 -2.86 16.69 -17.25
N LYS A 658 -3.90 16.01 -16.82
CA LYS A 658 -5.06 15.72 -17.66
C LYS A 658 -5.83 17.00 -18.05
N CYS A 659 -6.50 16.95 -19.20
CA CYS A 659 -7.51 17.93 -19.61
C CYS A 659 -8.80 17.18 -20.00
N GLY A 660 -9.91 17.44 -19.30
CA GLY A 660 -11.19 16.82 -19.62
C GLY A 660 -11.36 15.40 -19.06
N ARG A 661 -11.88 14.45 -19.85
CA ARG A 661 -12.33 13.12 -19.39
C ARG A 661 -11.31 11.99 -19.51
N GLU A 662 -10.39 12.09 -20.45
CA GLU A 662 -9.43 11.02 -20.77
C GLU A 662 -8.03 11.38 -20.26
N TYR A 663 -7.20 10.37 -20.02
CA TYR A 663 -5.85 10.56 -19.46
C TYR A 663 -4.82 10.63 -20.60
N PRO A 664 -3.98 11.68 -20.66
CA PRO A 664 -2.92 11.77 -21.67
C PRO A 664 -1.74 10.88 -21.27
N ALA A 665 -0.94 10.50 -22.27
CA ALA A 665 0.26 9.71 -22.05
C ALA A 665 1.41 10.23 -22.91
N PHE A 666 2.62 10.23 -22.34
CA PHE A 666 3.81 10.85 -22.92
C PHE A 666 4.92 9.83 -23.08
N HIS A 667 5.50 9.77 -24.29
CA HIS A 667 6.72 9.00 -24.53
C HIS A 667 7.95 9.77 -24.04
N ALA A 668 8.05 11.05 -24.43
CA ALA A 668 9.20 11.88 -24.12
C ALA A 668 8.84 13.36 -24.03
N VAL A 669 9.67 14.10 -23.29
CA VAL A 669 9.70 15.56 -23.28
C VAL A 669 11.15 16.00 -23.52
N VAL A 670 11.35 16.98 -24.39
CA VAL A 670 12.68 17.45 -24.80
C VAL A 670 12.77 18.96 -24.80
N THR A 671 13.96 19.50 -24.52
CA THR A 671 14.27 20.92 -24.70
C THR A 671 15.16 21.11 -25.92
N LEU A 672 14.88 22.12 -26.73
CA LEU A 672 15.52 22.44 -28.02
C LEU A 672 16.16 23.82 -28.01
#